data_AF-A0A0E4B9L2-F1
#
_entry.id   AF-A0A0E4B9L2-F1
#
_cell.length_a   1.000
_cell.length_b   1.000
_cell.length_c   1.000
_cell.angle_alpha   90.00
_cell.angle_beta   90.00
_cell.angle_gamma   90.00
#
_symmetry.space_group_name_H-M   'P 1'
#
loop_
_entity.id
_entity.type
_entity.pdbx_description
1 polymer ?
#
loop_
_entity_poly.entity_id
_entity_poly.type
_entity_poly.pdbx_seq_one_letter_code
_entity_poly.pdbx_strand_id
1 'polypeptide(L)'
;MRTSAPQHAPQSATSLGSRLAVAGLAALVLVFGAFALAISQSSLRTLEDHAQSAMRDQEAAMRDMIALFDGTMRTEADRFLTAFADAAPGPYSVDPAQTVAVAGKPTPTFRSGDTAMNLDFAVPDKFFARTGGTIATVFARTGDDFVRVTTSLKKENGERAIGTLLDRAHPSYRALMAGESFRGLAWLFGVPYMSKYEPVRDAAGKVVGALYVGVDVRAELALLKDKIRSHGIGKTGGYFVIDGKAGADQGKVLIDRDPGREGKNLLDAKDADGLAWVREMIERKDGILRHTLADTEGGPARARFTVFTQYPDWKLVIAGTAYVDELEADLVSARNRFLLLGLALGALLAGGLYWMLRRAVSAPLAEVAGVARRVAAGDLTHRFSGTRRDEIGQLMHAINGVGDGLSGIVDKVRASASTIASSTGQIAAGNVDLSARTEAQAGNLERTASSIEQLAATVRQNADSAQHAHDMVQSASEAANAGGRTVARLVGTMSGIHTTAQKIADITGIIDGIAFQTNILALNAAVEAARAGEQGRGFAVVAGEVRSLAQRSAAAAKEIKELISRSVQEVQAGNEAARGAGEAMQDIVTRVERIAGIMGEISHASREQSQGIEEVNRAVTSMDEVTQQNAALVEEAAAAAESLRQQAQELRGAVDVFRLA
;
A
#
# COMPACT_ATOMS: atom_id res chain seq x y z
N MET A 1 -29.90 -21.56 -4.94
CA MET A 1 -29.21 -22.50 -4.03
C MET A 1 -28.18 -21.70 -3.23
N ARG A 2 -28.41 -21.48 -1.93
CA ARG A 2 -27.55 -20.67 -1.06
C ARG A 2 -26.36 -21.53 -0.60
N THR A 3 -25.17 -21.28 -1.13
CA THR A 3 -23.92 -21.82 -0.59
C THR A 3 -23.37 -20.85 0.44
N SER A 4 -23.49 -21.23 1.71
CA SER A 4 -22.87 -20.62 2.88
C SER A 4 -21.34 -20.66 2.76
N ALA A 5 -20.72 -19.51 2.54
CA ALA A 5 -19.28 -19.34 2.67
C ALA A 5 -18.87 -19.35 4.17
N PRO A 6 -17.70 -19.92 4.52
CA PRO A 6 -17.27 -20.03 5.91
C PRO A 6 -16.90 -18.66 6.49
N GLN A 7 -17.48 -18.34 7.65
CA GLN A 7 -17.08 -17.20 8.49
C GLN A 7 -15.68 -17.47 9.05
N HIS A 8 -14.66 -16.86 8.45
CA HIS A 8 -13.36 -16.74 9.09
C HIS A 8 -13.49 -15.81 10.30
N ALA A 9 -13.32 -16.38 11.50
CA ALA A 9 -13.16 -15.63 12.74
C ALA A 9 -12.04 -14.58 12.57
N PRO A 10 -12.23 -13.32 13.03
CA PRO A 10 -11.20 -12.31 12.92
C PRO A 10 -10.02 -12.73 13.79
N GLN A 11 -8.93 -13.18 13.15
CA GLN A 11 -7.64 -13.20 13.80
C GLN A 11 -7.41 -11.81 14.38
N SER A 12 -7.18 -11.72 15.69
CA SER A 12 -6.89 -10.47 16.39
C SER A 12 -5.53 -9.94 15.92
N ALA A 13 -5.51 -9.39 14.70
CA ALA A 13 -4.37 -8.69 14.16
C ALA A 13 -4.21 -7.43 15.01
N THR A 14 -3.28 -7.50 15.96
CA THR A 14 -2.81 -6.37 16.74
C THR A 14 -2.54 -5.21 15.79
N SER A 15 -3.23 -4.08 15.99
CA SER A 15 -3.17 -2.92 15.09
C SER A 15 -1.71 -2.47 14.91
N LEU A 16 -1.38 -1.91 13.75
CA LEU A 16 -0.03 -1.41 13.50
C LEU A 16 0.45 -0.46 14.61
N GLY A 17 -0.45 0.37 15.15
CA GLY A 17 -0.16 1.24 16.30
C GLY A 17 0.23 0.48 17.57
N SER A 18 -0.40 -0.67 17.86
CA SER A 18 -0.02 -1.52 19.00
C SER A 18 1.35 -2.17 18.81
N ARG A 19 1.67 -2.64 17.60
CA ARG A 19 2.98 -3.24 17.29
C ARG A 19 4.12 -2.22 17.38
N LEU A 20 3.90 -1.02 16.83
CA LEU A 20 4.89 0.07 16.89
C LEU A 20 5.08 0.60 18.32
N ALA A 21 4.01 0.71 19.12
CA ALA A 21 4.13 1.14 20.51
C ALA A 21 4.89 0.13 21.38
N VAL A 22 4.65 -1.17 21.18
CA VAL A 22 5.38 -2.24 21.88
C VAL A 22 6.85 -2.28 21.46
N ALA A 23 7.14 -2.16 20.16
CA ALA A 23 8.51 -2.10 19.65
C ALA A 23 9.27 -0.87 20.18
N GLY A 24 8.61 0.30 20.23
CA GLY A 24 9.18 1.53 20.78
C GLY A 24 9.47 1.42 22.28
N LEU A 25 8.56 0.83 23.05
CA LEU A 25 8.78 0.56 24.48
C LEU A 25 9.98 -0.38 24.69
N ALA A 26 10.04 -1.48 23.94
CA ALA A 26 11.13 -2.46 24.05
C ALA A 26 12.50 -1.84 23.72
N ALA A 27 12.58 -1.03 22.65
CA ALA A 27 13.80 -0.32 22.28
C ALA A 27 14.24 0.70 23.35
N LEU A 28 13.30 1.46 23.91
CA LEU A 28 13.58 2.44 24.95
C LEU A 28 14.11 1.77 26.23
N VAL A 29 13.48 0.69 26.67
CA VAL A 29 13.90 -0.06 27.87
C VAL A 29 15.30 -0.65 27.69
N LEU A 30 15.60 -1.21 26.52
CA LEU A 30 16.92 -1.77 26.22
C LEU A 30 18.02 -0.69 26.23
N VAL A 31 17.80 0.43 25.55
CA VAL A 31 18.80 1.53 25.48
C VAL A 31 19.01 2.16 26.85
N PHE A 32 17.93 2.47 27.57
CA PHE A 32 18.03 3.12 28.88
C PHE A 32 18.64 2.19 29.95
N GLY A 33 18.29 0.91 29.93
CA GLY A 33 18.86 -0.10 30.82
C GLY A 33 20.36 -0.30 30.59
N ALA A 34 20.79 -0.43 29.33
CA ALA A 34 22.20 -0.55 28.98
C ALA A 34 23.02 0.69 29.40
N PHE A 35 22.47 1.88 29.17
CA PHE A 35 23.12 3.15 29.54
C PHE A 35 23.25 3.32 31.06
N ALA A 36 22.21 3.02 31.84
CA ALA A 36 22.25 3.10 33.30
C ALA A 36 23.23 2.10 33.93
N LEU A 37 23.35 0.90 33.36
CA LEU A 37 24.35 -0.09 33.78
C LEU A 37 25.77 0.38 33.47
N ALA A 38 26.01 0.92 32.28
CA ALA A 38 27.30 1.45 31.88
C ALA A 38 27.76 2.61 32.78
N ILE A 39 26.86 3.57 33.06
CA ILE A 39 27.16 4.69 33.99
C ILE A 39 27.45 4.15 35.39
N SER A 40 26.63 3.23 35.91
CA SER A 40 26.84 2.68 37.25
C SER A 40 28.21 2.00 37.38
N GLN A 41 28.61 1.21 36.39
CA GLN A 41 29.93 0.55 36.41
C GLN A 41 31.07 1.56 36.30
N SER A 42 30.92 2.58 35.45
CA SER A 42 31.92 3.64 35.31
C SER A 42 32.08 4.43 36.61
N SER A 43 30.97 4.86 37.23
CA SER A 43 30.99 5.66 38.46
C SER A 43 31.57 4.90 39.65
N LEU A 44 31.32 3.59 39.76
CA LEU A 44 31.90 2.75 40.81
C LEU A 44 33.44 2.69 40.72
N ARG A 45 33.97 2.47 39.51
CA ARG A 45 35.42 2.48 39.27
C ARG A 45 36.04 3.83 39.60
N THR A 46 35.45 4.91 39.12
CA THR A 46 35.95 6.27 39.40
C THR A 46 35.91 6.60 40.90
N LEU A 47 34.87 6.17 41.63
CA LEU A 47 34.77 6.40 43.06
C LEU A 47 35.86 5.64 43.83
N GLU A 48 36.11 4.38 43.47
CA GLU A 48 37.16 3.58 44.08
C GLU A 48 38.55 4.18 43.82
N ASP A 49 38.83 4.59 42.58
CA ASP A 49 40.10 5.24 42.22
C ASP A 49 40.31 6.55 43.01
N HIS A 50 39.27 7.38 43.14
CA HIS A 50 39.32 8.60 43.94
C HIS A 50 39.53 8.31 45.44
N ALA A 51 38.85 7.30 45.98
CA ALA A 51 39.02 6.92 47.39
C ALA A 51 40.44 6.40 47.67
N GLN A 52 40.99 5.58 46.78
CA GLN A 52 42.38 5.11 46.87
C GLN A 52 43.38 6.26 46.78
N SER A 53 43.19 7.21 45.86
CA SER A 53 44.06 8.39 45.74
C SER A 53 44.01 9.25 47.01
N ALA A 54 42.81 9.58 47.49
CA ALA A 54 42.65 10.40 48.69
C ALA A 54 43.25 9.73 49.93
N MET A 55 43.12 8.41 50.07
CA MET A 55 43.76 7.66 51.15
C MET A 55 45.29 7.65 51.04
N ARG A 56 45.85 7.49 49.83
CA ARG A 56 47.29 7.62 49.62
C ARG A 56 47.82 9.00 50.00
N ASP A 57 47.13 10.05 49.59
CA ASP A 57 47.50 11.43 49.93
C ASP A 57 47.46 11.64 51.45
N GLN A 58 46.45 11.10 52.12
CA GLN A 58 46.30 11.20 53.56
C GLN A 58 47.33 10.38 54.33
N GLU A 59 47.71 9.18 53.85
CA GLU A 59 48.79 8.39 54.42
C GLU A 59 50.15 9.05 54.25
N ALA A 60 50.41 9.65 53.08
CA ALA A 60 51.58 10.48 52.85
C ALA A 60 51.62 11.64 53.85
N ALA A 61 50.49 12.34 54.05
CA ALA A 61 50.39 13.40 55.05
C ALA A 61 50.64 12.89 56.48
N MET A 62 50.17 11.68 56.82
CA MET A 62 50.40 11.07 58.13
C MET A 62 51.88 10.67 58.32
N ARG A 63 52.50 10.09 57.30
CA ARG A 63 53.94 9.78 57.29
C ARG A 63 54.77 11.05 57.45
N ASP A 64 54.42 12.10 56.74
CA ASP A 64 55.11 13.39 56.80
C ASP A 64 54.91 14.07 58.16
N MET A 65 53.76 13.87 58.81
CA MET A 65 53.52 14.28 60.21
C MET A 65 54.42 13.54 61.20
N ILE A 66 54.61 12.22 61.04
CA ILE A 66 55.57 11.44 61.84
C ILE A 66 57.00 11.93 61.58
N ALA A 67 57.34 12.21 60.31
CA ALA A 67 58.66 12.73 59.94
C ALA A 67 58.95 14.11 60.54
N LEU A 68 57.96 15.02 60.51
CA LEU A 68 58.05 16.34 61.13
C LEU A 68 58.20 16.24 62.64
N PHE A 69 57.44 15.34 63.28
CA PHE A 69 57.55 15.07 64.70
C PHE A 69 58.94 14.55 65.07
N ASP A 70 59.42 13.50 64.40
CA ASP A 70 60.75 12.92 64.60
C ASP A 70 61.84 13.99 64.40
N GLY A 71 61.76 14.77 63.31
CA GLY A 71 62.69 15.87 63.03
C GLY A 71 62.71 16.97 64.10
N THR A 72 61.54 17.34 64.62
CA THR A 72 61.41 18.36 65.67
C THR A 72 62.04 17.89 66.97
N MET A 73 61.69 16.68 67.43
CA MET A 73 62.23 16.08 68.66
C MET A 73 63.75 15.88 68.57
N ARG A 74 64.22 15.47 67.40
CA ARG A 74 65.64 15.32 67.10
C ARG A 74 66.42 16.63 67.23
N THR A 75 65.90 17.70 66.63
CA THR A 75 66.50 19.04 66.70
C THR A 75 66.51 19.57 68.13
N GLU A 76 65.44 19.31 68.88
CA GLU A 76 65.33 19.69 70.28
C GLU A 76 66.34 18.94 71.17
N ALA A 77 66.50 17.62 70.96
CA ALA A 77 67.51 16.82 71.65
C ALA A 77 68.94 17.30 71.34
N ASP A 78 69.24 17.65 70.08
CA ASP A 78 70.54 18.24 69.72
C ASP A 78 70.76 19.59 70.43
N ARG A 79 69.74 20.46 70.46
CA ARG A 79 69.81 21.77 71.16
C ARG A 79 70.08 21.59 72.65
N PHE A 80 69.39 20.65 73.30
CA PHE A 80 69.59 20.38 74.73
C PHE A 80 70.95 19.75 75.02
N LEU A 81 71.45 18.89 74.13
CA LEU A 81 72.78 18.30 74.29
C LEU A 81 73.85 19.40 74.25
N THR A 82 73.76 20.34 73.29
CA THR A 82 74.69 21.47 73.20
C THR A 82 74.63 22.32 74.48
N ALA A 83 73.42 22.65 74.97
CA ALA A 83 73.26 23.38 76.22
C ALA A 83 73.79 22.63 77.45
N PHE A 84 73.75 21.30 77.45
CA PHE A 84 74.32 20.48 78.51
C PHE A 84 75.85 20.43 78.42
N ALA A 85 76.41 20.34 77.22
CA ALA A 85 77.85 20.43 76.99
C ALA A 85 78.41 21.78 77.44
N ASP A 86 77.68 22.89 77.25
CA ASP A 86 78.07 24.21 77.77
C ASP A 86 78.03 24.28 79.30
N ALA A 87 77.14 23.51 79.94
CA ALA A 87 77.05 23.43 81.40
C ALA A 87 78.14 22.55 82.03
N ALA A 88 78.77 21.68 81.24
CA ALA A 88 79.90 20.84 81.63
C ALA A 88 81.03 21.00 80.61
N PRO A 89 81.69 22.18 80.52
CA PRO A 89 82.66 22.45 79.47
C PRO A 89 83.96 21.64 79.67
N GLY A 90 84.58 21.28 78.55
CA GLY A 90 85.90 20.65 78.54
C GLY A 90 87.05 21.61 78.93
N PRO A 91 88.30 21.13 79.02
CA PRO A 91 88.77 19.82 78.54
C PRO A 91 88.26 18.65 79.39
N TYR A 92 87.89 17.55 78.73
CA TYR A 92 87.49 16.32 79.41
C TYR A 92 88.70 15.41 79.63
N SER A 93 88.79 14.77 80.78
CA SER A 93 89.81 13.76 81.03
C SER A 93 89.27 12.64 81.91
N VAL A 94 89.86 11.47 81.78
CA VAL A 94 89.60 10.34 82.67
C VAL A 94 90.93 9.89 83.25
N ASP A 95 91.03 9.90 84.57
CA ASP A 95 92.20 9.40 85.27
C ASP A 95 91.99 7.92 85.64
N PRO A 96 92.69 6.98 84.97
CA PRO A 96 92.58 5.56 85.28
C PRO A 96 93.26 5.17 86.61
N ALA A 97 94.16 6.01 87.16
CA ALA A 97 94.82 5.75 88.43
C ALA A 97 93.96 6.17 89.63
N GLN A 98 93.05 7.14 89.44
CA GLN A 98 92.07 7.54 90.45
C GLN A 98 90.68 6.99 90.13
N THR A 99 90.22 6.00 90.89
CA THR A 99 88.87 5.45 90.74
C THR A 99 87.93 5.90 91.86
N VAL A 100 86.69 6.25 91.49
CA VAL A 100 85.57 6.48 92.42
C VAL A 100 84.63 5.27 92.38
N ALA A 101 84.19 4.80 93.55
CA ALA A 101 83.23 3.71 93.65
C ALA A 101 81.81 4.20 93.26
N VAL A 102 81.43 4.00 92.00
CA VAL A 102 80.10 4.35 91.49
C VAL A 102 79.21 3.11 91.56
N ALA A 103 78.21 3.14 92.45
CA ALA A 103 77.34 1.98 92.74
C ALA A 103 78.12 0.68 93.04
N GLY A 104 79.20 0.78 93.81
CA GLY A 104 80.05 -0.35 94.21
C GLY A 104 81.06 -0.82 93.17
N LYS A 105 81.14 -0.19 91.98
CA LYS A 105 82.14 -0.52 90.95
C LYS A 105 83.26 0.53 90.89
N PRO A 106 84.54 0.13 90.87
CA PRO A 106 85.66 1.06 90.68
C PRO A 106 85.59 1.66 89.29
N THR A 107 85.24 2.94 89.22
CA THR A 107 85.06 3.68 87.96
C THR A 107 86.10 4.80 87.89
N PRO A 108 86.89 4.91 86.82
CA PRO A 108 87.83 6.02 86.64
C PRO A 108 87.20 7.39 86.88
N THR A 109 87.97 8.31 87.45
CA THR A 109 87.50 9.66 87.75
C THR A 109 87.40 10.45 86.45
N PHE A 110 86.18 10.78 86.07
CA PHE A 110 85.85 11.63 84.94
C PHE A 110 85.87 13.09 85.38
N ARG A 111 86.67 13.91 84.70
CA ARG A 111 86.81 15.33 84.96
C ARG A 111 86.34 16.17 83.79
N SER A 112 85.67 17.28 84.11
CA SER A 112 85.32 18.37 83.21
C SER A 112 86.07 19.62 83.68
N GLY A 113 87.13 20.01 82.97
CA GLY A 113 88.11 20.95 83.50
C GLY A 113 88.74 20.41 84.79
N ASP A 114 88.65 21.17 85.88
CA ASP A 114 89.17 20.79 87.20
C ASP A 114 88.16 20.02 88.07
N THR A 115 86.89 19.92 87.65
CA THR A 115 85.81 19.33 88.46
C THR A 115 85.67 17.84 88.21
N ALA A 116 85.71 17.04 89.27
CA ALA A 116 85.39 15.61 89.22
C ALA A 116 83.86 15.41 89.17
N MET A 117 83.36 14.75 88.13
CA MET A 117 81.93 14.62 87.87
C MET A 117 81.32 13.35 88.48
N ASN A 118 82.14 12.38 88.90
CA ASN A 118 81.65 11.12 89.46
C ASN A 118 80.87 11.39 90.76
N LEU A 119 79.60 10.97 90.81
CA LEU A 119 78.67 11.20 91.92
C LEU A 119 78.35 12.68 92.21
N ASP A 120 78.75 13.61 91.34
CA ASP A 120 78.29 15.01 91.40
C ASP A 120 77.03 15.19 90.55
N PHE A 121 75.88 15.31 91.22
CA PHE A 121 74.58 15.45 90.58
C PHE A 121 74.17 16.90 90.34
N ALA A 122 74.95 17.90 90.77
CA ALA A 122 74.55 19.30 90.72
C ALA A 122 74.29 19.78 89.28
N VAL A 123 75.17 19.42 88.34
CA VAL A 123 75.04 19.83 86.93
C VAL A 123 73.84 19.14 86.26
N PRO A 124 73.68 17.79 86.30
CA PRO A 124 72.50 17.14 85.74
C PRO A 124 71.17 17.57 86.37
N ASP A 125 71.11 17.79 87.69
CA ASP A 125 69.87 18.19 88.37
C ASP A 125 69.46 19.62 88.05
N LYS A 126 70.42 20.55 88.02
CA LYS A 126 70.16 21.94 87.61
C LYS A 126 69.72 22.00 86.14
N PHE A 127 70.31 21.17 85.29
CA PHE A 127 69.88 21.05 83.89
C PHE A 127 68.45 20.50 83.79
N PHE A 128 68.13 19.41 84.50
CA PHE A 128 66.79 18.82 84.53
C PHE A 128 65.73 19.83 84.97
N ALA A 129 65.99 20.60 86.03
CA ALA A 129 65.06 21.62 86.52
C ALA A 129 64.86 22.78 85.52
N ARG A 130 65.92 23.25 84.86
CA ARG A 130 65.85 24.37 83.90
C ARG A 130 65.19 24.02 82.57
N THR A 131 65.28 22.76 82.17
CA THR A 131 64.77 22.27 80.87
C THR A 131 63.40 21.62 80.97
N GLY A 132 62.73 21.74 82.13
CA GLY A 132 61.39 21.20 82.32
C GLY A 132 61.32 19.68 82.36
N GLY A 133 62.42 19.01 82.73
CA GLY A 133 62.46 17.54 82.86
C GLY A 133 63.31 16.81 81.81
N THR A 134 64.15 17.49 81.04
CA THR A 134 65.10 16.81 80.15
C THR A 134 66.19 16.13 80.97
N ILE A 135 66.35 14.82 80.74
CA ILE A 135 67.35 14.02 81.40
C ILE A 135 68.73 14.42 80.91
N ALA A 136 69.71 14.50 81.80
CA ALA A 136 71.10 14.72 81.48
C ALA A 136 71.96 13.70 82.21
N THR A 137 72.99 13.20 81.52
CA THR A 137 73.85 12.13 82.04
C THR A 137 75.26 12.26 81.50
N VAL A 138 76.24 11.96 82.36
CA VAL A 138 77.62 11.75 81.96
C VAL A 138 77.97 10.28 82.13
N PHE A 139 78.53 9.71 81.08
CA PHE A 139 79.11 8.37 81.08
C PHE A 139 80.63 8.47 81.03
N ALA A 140 81.31 7.74 81.91
CA ALA A 140 82.76 7.57 81.86
C ALA A 140 83.08 6.25 81.16
N ARG A 141 84.06 6.28 80.25
CA ARG A 141 84.56 5.07 79.62
C ARG A 141 85.41 4.28 80.61
N THR A 142 85.00 3.04 80.88
CA THR A 142 85.69 2.11 81.77
C THR A 142 85.99 0.84 80.98
N GLY A 143 87.21 0.73 80.45
CA GLY A 143 87.56 -0.31 79.48
C GLY A 143 86.76 -0.16 78.19
N ASP A 144 86.01 -1.21 77.84
CA ASP A 144 85.14 -1.25 76.66
C ASP A 144 83.68 -0.87 76.98
N ASP A 145 83.37 -0.48 78.21
CA ASP A 145 82.02 -0.10 78.61
C ASP A 145 81.91 1.38 78.97
N PHE A 146 80.68 1.90 78.92
CA PHE A 146 80.33 3.24 79.36
C PHE A 146 79.52 3.13 80.65
N VAL A 147 80.10 3.58 81.76
CA VAL A 147 79.48 3.54 83.08
C VAL A 147 78.83 4.89 83.34
N ARG A 148 77.56 4.88 83.76
CA ARG A 148 76.86 6.10 84.15
C ARG A 148 77.45 6.66 85.45
N VAL A 149 78.18 7.78 85.41
CA VAL A 149 78.91 8.34 86.56
C VAL A 149 78.20 9.50 87.25
N THR A 150 77.32 10.21 86.54
CA THR A 150 76.35 11.14 87.12
C THR A 150 75.14 11.28 86.20
N THR A 151 73.95 11.45 86.79
CA THR A 151 72.70 11.47 86.02
C THR A 151 71.54 12.09 86.80
N SER A 152 70.63 12.75 86.09
CA SER A 152 69.29 13.09 86.56
C SER A 152 68.25 11.99 86.28
N LEU A 153 68.60 10.94 85.54
CA LEU A 153 67.73 9.80 85.23
C LEU A 153 67.45 8.96 86.47
N LYS A 154 66.16 8.69 86.69
CA LYS A 154 65.67 7.80 87.74
C LYS A 154 65.06 6.54 87.13
N LYS A 155 65.17 5.42 87.83
CA LYS A 155 64.48 4.17 87.53
C LYS A 155 63.02 4.25 88.00
N GLU A 156 62.21 3.25 87.67
CA GLU A 156 60.80 3.14 88.10
C GLU A 156 60.65 3.20 89.63
N ASN A 157 61.63 2.69 90.39
CA ASN A 157 61.62 2.73 91.85
C ASN A 157 62.01 4.11 92.44
N GLY A 158 62.25 5.12 91.61
CA GLY A 158 62.64 6.48 92.02
C GLY A 158 64.12 6.68 92.31
N GLU A 159 64.93 5.61 92.36
CA GLU A 159 66.38 5.71 92.55
C GLU A 159 67.08 6.18 91.27
N ARG A 160 68.19 6.90 91.42
CA ARG A 160 69.01 7.31 90.27
C ARG A 160 69.56 6.09 89.56
N ALA A 161 69.57 6.15 88.24
CA ALA A 161 70.08 5.08 87.39
C ALA A 161 71.62 5.06 87.32
N ILE A 162 72.28 5.43 88.42
CA ILE A 162 73.74 5.57 88.56
C ILE A 162 74.43 4.20 88.51
N GLY A 163 75.64 4.14 87.95
CA GLY A 163 76.45 2.91 87.83
C GLY A 163 75.92 1.86 86.85
N THR A 164 74.82 2.15 86.14
CA THR A 164 74.33 1.30 85.06
C THR A 164 75.22 1.45 83.83
N LEU A 165 75.38 0.34 83.09
CA LEU A 165 76.13 0.31 81.85
C LEU A 165 75.24 0.76 80.69
N LEU A 166 75.85 1.42 79.70
CA LEU A 166 75.20 1.57 78.40
C LEU A 166 75.05 0.20 77.75
N ASP A 167 73.82 -0.17 77.39
CA ASP A 167 73.51 -1.46 76.79
C ASP A 167 74.22 -1.63 75.44
N ARG A 168 74.97 -2.73 75.29
CA ARG A 168 75.72 -3.07 74.06
C ARG A 168 74.80 -3.40 72.88
N ALA A 169 73.57 -3.84 73.15
CA ALA A 169 72.57 -4.08 72.12
C ALA A 169 71.95 -2.76 71.62
N HIS A 170 72.06 -1.67 72.39
CA HIS A 170 71.51 -0.39 71.99
C HIS A 170 72.37 0.24 70.89
N PRO A 171 71.79 0.77 69.80
CA PRO A 171 72.56 1.33 68.68
C PRO A 171 73.53 2.46 69.07
N SER A 172 73.24 3.19 70.15
CA SER A 172 74.12 4.23 70.67
C SER A 172 75.48 3.71 71.13
N TYR A 173 75.58 2.47 71.61
CA TYR A 173 76.86 1.90 72.05
C TYR A 173 77.83 1.77 70.88
N ARG A 174 77.35 1.22 69.74
CA ARG A 174 78.17 1.08 68.53
C ARG A 174 78.61 2.44 67.97
N ALA A 175 77.70 3.42 67.95
CA ALA A 175 78.02 4.78 67.50
C ALA A 175 79.10 5.43 68.38
N LEU A 176 78.94 5.36 69.70
CA LEU A 176 79.91 5.95 70.63
C LEU A 176 81.28 5.27 70.58
N MET A 177 81.33 3.95 70.39
CA MET A 177 82.60 3.22 70.20
C MET A 177 83.29 3.60 68.89
N ALA A 178 82.53 3.94 67.83
CA ALA A 178 83.05 4.50 66.59
C ALA A 178 83.43 6.00 66.71
N GLY A 179 83.11 6.64 67.85
CA GLY A 179 83.33 8.06 68.08
C GLY A 179 82.32 8.96 67.34
N GLU A 180 81.17 8.42 66.99
CA GLU A 180 80.06 9.11 66.34
C GLU A 180 78.96 9.46 67.36
N SER A 181 78.26 10.57 67.13
CA SER A 181 77.06 10.90 67.91
C SER A 181 75.90 9.98 67.54
N PHE A 182 75.07 9.62 68.52
CA PHE A 182 73.85 8.85 68.27
C PHE A 182 72.62 9.65 68.64
N ARG A 183 71.61 9.63 67.78
CA ARG A 183 70.31 10.25 68.03
C ARG A 183 69.20 9.28 67.64
N GLY A 184 68.22 9.08 68.52
CA GLY A 184 67.05 8.28 68.19
C GLY A 184 66.09 8.12 69.36
N LEU A 185 64.86 7.69 69.04
CA LEU A 185 63.86 7.36 70.05
C LEU A 185 64.27 6.07 70.78
N ALA A 186 64.37 6.14 72.10
CA ALA A 186 64.72 5.01 72.95
C ALA A 186 63.81 4.95 74.18
N TRP A 187 63.39 3.74 74.55
CA TRP A 187 62.63 3.52 75.77
C TRP A 187 63.59 3.27 76.93
N LEU A 188 63.55 4.14 77.93
CA LEU A 188 64.35 4.00 79.14
C LEU A 188 63.40 3.89 80.32
N PHE A 189 63.42 2.74 81.01
CA PHE A 189 62.58 2.46 82.18
C PHE A 189 61.08 2.74 81.93
N GLY A 190 60.56 2.25 80.79
CA GLY A 190 59.14 2.39 80.43
C GLY A 190 58.74 3.77 79.89
N VAL A 191 59.67 4.73 79.78
CA VAL A 191 59.39 6.07 79.25
C VAL A 191 60.11 6.26 77.90
N PRO A 192 59.41 6.72 76.84
CA PRO A 192 60.02 7.02 75.56
C PRO A 192 60.77 8.36 75.65
N TYR A 193 62.07 8.32 75.34
CA TYR A 193 62.92 9.50 75.26
C TYR A 193 63.49 9.66 73.87
N MET A 194 63.44 10.88 73.32
CA MET A 194 64.33 11.25 72.22
C MET A 194 65.73 11.40 72.79
N SER A 195 66.55 10.39 72.55
CA SER A 195 67.86 10.19 73.15
C SER A 195 68.95 10.71 72.24
N LYS A 196 69.82 11.56 72.77
CA LYS A 196 71.02 12.05 72.07
C LYS A 196 72.26 11.77 72.91
N TYR A 197 73.25 11.12 72.30
CA TYR A 197 74.54 10.81 72.89
C TYR A 197 75.65 11.50 72.11
N GLU A 198 76.57 12.16 72.80
CA GLU A 198 77.77 12.79 72.23
C GLU A 198 79.02 12.17 72.85
N PRO A 199 79.94 11.62 72.04
CA PRO A 199 81.21 11.13 72.56
C PRO A 199 82.09 12.31 72.99
N VAL A 200 82.59 12.28 74.23
CA VAL A 200 83.58 13.27 74.68
C VAL A 200 84.99 12.73 74.53
N ARG A 201 85.90 13.61 74.11
CA ARG A 201 87.29 13.27 73.79
C ARG A 201 88.25 13.98 74.72
N ASP A 202 89.36 13.32 75.02
CA ASP A 202 90.50 13.96 75.69
C ASP A 202 91.33 14.80 74.73
N ALA A 203 92.37 15.47 75.23
CA ALA A 203 93.30 16.27 74.43
C ALA A 203 94.04 15.46 73.34
N ALA A 204 94.11 14.13 73.47
CA ALA A 204 94.69 13.22 72.47
C ALA A 204 93.66 12.73 71.42
N GLY A 205 92.40 13.18 71.51
CA GLY A 205 91.31 12.82 70.61
C GLY A 205 90.66 11.46 70.90
N LYS A 206 91.05 10.77 71.99
CA LYS A 206 90.50 9.48 72.40
C LYS A 206 89.16 9.69 73.10
N VAL A 207 88.16 8.86 72.78
CA VAL A 207 86.86 8.88 73.45
C VAL A 207 87.02 8.39 74.89
N VAL A 208 86.80 9.29 75.85
CA VAL A 208 86.94 9.04 77.29
C VAL A 208 85.59 8.93 78.00
N GLY A 209 84.49 9.24 77.33
CA GLY A 209 83.15 9.15 77.88
C GLY A 209 82.09 9.61 76.89
N ALA A 210 80.88 9.85 77.38
CA ALA A 210 79.81 10.42 76.58
C ALA A 210 78.90 11.31 77.42
N LEU A 211 78.45 12.42 76.82
CA LEU A 211 77.31 13.19 77.33
C LEU A 211 76.03 12.61 76.74
N TYR A 212 74.97 12.60 77.53
CA TYR A 212 73.66 12.14 77.12
C TYR A 212 72.60 13.12 77.56
N VAL A 213 71.65 13.40 76.66
CA VAL A 213 70.37 14.00 77.01
C VAL A 213 69.21 13.15 76.50
N GLY A 214 68.13 13.13 77.29
CA GLY A 214 66.89 12.44 76.95
C GLY A 214 65.70 13.38 77.12
N VAL A 215 65.05 13.73 76.00
CA VAL A 215 63.82 14.54 76.00
C VAL A 215 62.64 13.60 76.14
N ASP A 216 61.80 13.78 77.16
CA ASP A 216 60.59 12.98 77.37
C ASP A 216 59.58 13.35 76.29
N VAL A 217 59.15 12.36 75.48
CA VAL A 217 58.24 12.61 74.34
C VAL A 217 56.84 12.07 74.56
N ARG A 218 56.45 11.75 75.80
CA ARG A 218 55.14 11.14 76.09
C ARG A 218 53.97 12.02 75.69
N ALA A 219 54.03 13.32 75.98
CA ALA A 219 52.93 14.24 75.72
C ALA A 219 52.72 14.45 74.22
N GLU A 220 53.80 14.63 73.48
CA GLU A 220 53.79 14.87 72.05
C GLU A 220 53.44 13.61 71.28
N LEU A 221 53.91 12.44 71.74
CA LEU A 221 53.50 11.15 71.18
C LEU A 221 52.00 10.91 71.39
N ALA A 222 51.43 11.29 72.54
CA ALA A 222 49.99 11.20 72.77
C ALA A 222 49.19 12.08 71.80
N LEU A 223 49.65 13.31 71.53
CA LEU A 223 49.02 14.20 70.54
C LEU A 223 49.06 13.61 69.11
N LEU A 224 50.19 13.01 68.73
CA LEU A 224 50.34 12.32 67.45
C LEU A 224 49.36 11.13 67.35
N LYS A 225 49.23 10.34 68.42
CA LYS A 225 48.28 9.23 68.50
C LYS A 225 46.83 9.69 68.33
N ASP A 226 46.42 10.72 69.07
CA ASP A 226 45.05 11.26 68.99
C ASP A 226 44.76 11.85 67.61
N LYS A 227 45.74 12.51 66.99
CA LYS A 227 45.58 13.07 65.65
C LYS A 227 45.38 11.97 64.59
N ILE A 228 46.15 10.90 64.65
CA ILE A 228 45.99 9.72 63.79
C ILE A 228 44.61 9.08 64.01
N ARG A 229 44.21 8.88 65.28
CA ARG A 229 42.93 8.27 65.66
C ARG A 229 41.71 9.06 65.17
N SER A 230 41.78 10.39 65.22
CA SER A 230 40.67 11.28 64.85
C SER A 230 40.31 11.24 63.36
N HIS A 231 41.20 10.75 62.48
CA HIS A 231 40.90 10.59 61.07
C HIS A 231 40.14 9.28 60.82
N GLY A 232 38.85 9.40 60.47
CA GLY A 232 38.03 8.30 59.98
C GLY A 232 38.02 8.23 58.46
N ILE A 233 37.76 7.05 57.92
CA ILE A 233 37.57 6.82 56.48
C ILE A 233 36.20 6.18 56.30
N GLY A 234 35.26 6.90 55.71
CA GLY A 234 33.86 6.46 55.68
C GLY A 234 33.24 6.44 57.09
N LYS A 235 32.32 5.49 57.34
CA LYS A 235 31.63 5.37 58.63
C LYS A 235 32.43 4.49 59.60
N THR A 236 33.00 3.39 59.10
CA THR A 236 33.67 2.38 59.94
C THR A 236 35.18 2.27 59.71
N GLY A 237 35.69 2.78 58.60
CA GLY A 237 37.12 2.77 58.29
C GLY A 237 37.93 3.79 59.10
N GLY A 238 39.24 3.58 59.14
CA GLY A 238 40.15 4.41 59.92
C GLY A 238 41.62 4.07 59.69
N TYR A 239 42.48 4.85 60.33
CA TYR A 239 43.92 4.66 60.31
C TYR A 239 44.40 3.86 61.52
N PHE A 240 45.36 2.99 61.30
CA PHE A 240 46.08 2.28 62.34
C PHE A 240 47.58 2.25 62.02
N VAL A 241 48.40 2.08 63.04
CA VAL A 241 49.86 2.03 62.95
C VAL A 241 50.36 0.79 63.63
N ILE A 242 51.19 0.03 62.94
CA ILE A 242 51.81 -1.20 63.44
C ILE A 242 53.33 -1.07 63.50
N ASP A 243 53.94 -1.77 64.44
CA ASP A 243 55.40 -1.90 64.53
C ASP A 243 55.91 -2.90 63.48
N GLY A 244 56.69 -2.41 62.50
CA GLY A 244 57.32 -3.23 61.48
C GLY A 244 58.76 -3.63 61.81
N LYS A 245 59.29 -3.27 62.99
CA LYS A 245 60.65 -3.62 63.41
C LYS A 245 60.73 -5.12 63.72
N ALA A 246 61.77 -5.79 63.21
CA ALA A 246 62.04 -7.18 63.53
C ALA A 246 62.30 -7.36 65.04
N GLY A 247 61.57 -8.27 65.68
CA GLY A 247 61.65 -8.50 67.13
C GLY A 247 60.33 -9.03 67.70
N ALA A 248 60.25 -9.11 69.03
CA ALA A 248 59.06 -9.60 69.73
C ALA A 248 57.80 -8.74 69.51
N ASP A 249 57.97 -7.45 69.22
CA ASP A 249 56.88 -6.51 68.96
C ASP A 249 56.53 -6.39 67.46
N GLN A 250 57.15 -7.15 66.55
CA GLN A 250 56.83 -7.08 65.12
C GLN A 250 55.35 -7.45 64.89
N GLY A 251 54.61 -6.58 64.20
CA GLY A 251 53.17 -6.73 63.95
C GLY A 251 52.28 -6.26 65.09
N LYS A 252 52.84 -5.65 66.14
CA LYS A 252 52.07 -5.06 67.24
C LYS A 252 51.39 -3.76 66.82
N VAL A 253 50.10 -3.65 67.12
CA VAL A 253 49.33 -2.43 66.88
C VAL A 253 49.70 -1.37 67.92
N LEU A 254 50.19 -0.23 67.45
CA LEU A 254 50.61 0.89 68.30
C LEU A 254 49.54 1.98 68.43
N ILE A 255 48.74 2.13 67.37
CA ILE A 255 47.67 3.11 67.23
C ILE A 255 46.57 2.44 66.42
N ASP A 256 45.33 2.51 66.89
CA ASP A 256 44.17 2.11 66.10
C ASP A 256 43.01 3.05 66.44
N ARG A 257 42.06 3.15 65.51
CA ARG A 257 40.79 3.83 65.76
C ARG A 257 40.02 3.18 66.90
N ASP A 258 40.12 1.85 67.02
CA ASP A 258 39.62 1.04 68.13
C ASP A 258 40.71 0.84 69.20
N PRO A 259 40.64 1.53 70.35
CA PRO A 259 41.65 1.43 71.40
C PRO A 259 41.81 -0.01 71.94
N GLY A 260 40.79 -0.87 71.81
CA GLY A 260 40.84 -2.26 72.26
C GLY A 260 41.77 -3.16 71.42
N ARG A 261 42.30 -2.65 70.30
CA ARG A 261 43.27 -3.36 69.44
C ARG A 261 44.71 -2.96 69.72
N GLU A 262 44.95 -1.82 70.36
CA GLU A 262 46.29 -1.38 70.71
C GLU A 262 46.98 -2.40 71.63
N GLY A 263 48.25 -2.71 71.34
CA GLY A 263 49.04 -3.70 72.06
C GLY A 263 48.87 -5.15 71.60
N LYS A 264 47.85 -5.47 70.79
CA LYS A 264 47.71 -6.80 70.18
C LYS A 264 48.73 -7.00 69.07
N ASN A 265 49.27 -8.22 68.95
CA ASN A 265 50.11 -8.60 67.83
C ASN A 265 49.24 -9.24 66.73
N LEU A 266 49.25 -8.63 65.55
CA LEU A 266 48.45 -9.05 64.39
C LEU A 266 49.31 -9.63 63.26
N LEU A 267 50.61 -9.91 63.49
CA LEU A 267 51.54 -10.38 62.46
C LEU A 267 51.02 -11.60 61.66
N ASP A 268 50.38 -12.53 62.37
CA ASP A 268 49.85 -13.78 61.80
C ASP A 268 48.33 -13.74 61.58
N ALA A 269 47.69 -12.58 61.76
CA ALA A 269 46.27 -12.42 61.53
C ALA A 269 45.95 -12.63 60.05
N LYS A 270 45.00 -13.54 59.78
CA LYS A 270 44.55 -13.87 58.44
C LYS A 270 43.20 -13.23 58.12
N ASP A 271 43.01 -12.88 56.87
CA ASP A 271 41.69 -12.50 56.34
C ASP A 271 40.84 -13.76 56.02
N ALA A 272 39.63 -13.55 55.49
CA ALA A 272 38.72 -14.64 55.13
C ALA A 272 39.27 -15.56 54.01
N ASP A 273 40.20 -15.04 53.19
CA ASP A 273 40.84 -15.74 52.08
C ASP A 273 42.17 -16.41 52.50
N GLY A 274 42.54 -16.32 53.78
CA GLY A 274 43.73 -16.93 54.38
C GLY A 274 45.01 -16.11 54.25
N LEU A 275 44.94 -14.89 53.75
CA LEU A 275 46.06 -13.97 53.57
C LEU A 275 46.49 -13.35 54.90
N ALA A 276 47.78 -13.48 55.23
CA ALA A 276 48.40 -12.82 56.40
C ALA A 276 48.63 -11.33 56.11
N TRP A 277 47.56 -10.55 56.17
CA TRP A 277 47.52 -9.17 55.66
C TRP A 277 48.48 -8.20 56.36
N VAL A 278 48.78 -8.38 57.64
CA VAL A 278 49.78 -7.56 58.37
C VAL A 278 51.20 -7.85 57.90
N ARG A 279 51.52 -9.13 57.70
CA ARG A 279 52.82 -9.55 57.18
C ARG A 279 53.04 -8.99 55.77
N GLU A 280 52.02 -9.09 54.93
CA GLU A 280 52.03 -8.56 53.56
C GLU A 280 52.34 -7.05 53.53
N MET A 281 51.75 -6.26 54.44
CA MET A 281 52.02 -4.83 54.53
C MET A 281 53.44 -4.52 54.99
N ILE A 282 53.98 -5.28 55.96
CA ILE A 282 55.34 -5.10 56.47
C ILE A 282 56.38 -5.45 55.39
N GLU A 283 56.14 -6.52 54.63
CA GLU A 283 57.04 -6.98 53.55
C GLU A 283 57.02 -6.02 52.35
N ARG A 284 55.84 -5.59 51.91
CA ARG A 284 55.67 -4.69 50.75
C ARG A 284 56.05 -3.25 51.05
N LYS A 285 55.96 -2.82 52.32
CA LYS A 285 56.27 -1.46 52.84
C LYS A 285 55.40 -0.33 52.30
N ASP A 286 54.90 -0.43 51.08
CA ASP A 286 54.00 0.54 50.47
C ASP A 286 53.05 -0.18 49.51
N GLY A 287 51.79 0.27 49.44
CA GLY A 287 50.86 -0.16 48.42
C GLY A 287 49.41 -0.20 48.86
N ILE A 288 48.63 -0.97 48.10
CA ILE A 288 47.21 -1.22 48.37
C ILE A 288 47.02 -2.72 48.49
N LEU A 289 46.21 -3.13 49.46
CA LEU A 289 45.78 -4.49 49.69
C LEU A 289 44.25 -4.54 49.66
N ARG A 290 43.67 -5.37 48.80
CA ARG A 290 42.24 -5.70 48.86
C ARG A 290 42.10 -7.02 49.59
N HIS A 291 41.26 -7.03 50.63
CA HIS A 291 41.04 -8.23 51.45
C HIS A 291 39.68 -8.18 52.12
N THR A 292 39.25 -9.32 52.67
CA THR A 292 37.94 -9.46 53.32
C THR A 292 38.11 -9.84 54.78
N LEU A 293 37.70 -8.96 55.70
CA LEU A 293 37.79 -9.23 57.14
C LEU A 293 36.46 -8.98 57.84
N ALA A 294 36.20 -9.75 58.89
CA ALA A 294 35.12 -9.44 59.83
C ALA A 294 35.58 -8.36 60.83
N ASP A 295 34.71 -7.38 61.08
CA ASP A 295 35.03 -6.25 61.97
C ASP A 295 35.10 -6.64 63.46
N THR A 296 34.39 -7.72 63.81
CA THR A 296 34.33 -8.34 65.14
C THR A 296 34.42 -9.85 65.02
N GLU A 297 34.88 -10.54 66.07
CA GLU A 297 34.84 -12.00 66.13
C GLU A 297 33.40 -12.49 65.92
N GLY A 298 33.14 -13.17 64.80
CA GLY A 298 31.81 -13.68 64.41
C GLY A 298 30.94 -12.74 63.56
N GLY A 299 31.43 -11.56 63.18
CA GLY A 299 30.72 -10.64 62.28
C GLY A 299 30.78 -11.03 60.79
N PRO A 300 29.95 -10.43 59.93
CA PRO A 300 30.00 -10.66 58.49
C PRO A 300 31.34 -10.16 57.92
N ALA A 301 31.98 -10.99 57.08
CA ALA A 301 33.20 -10.61 56.39
C ALA A 301 32.87 -9.55 55.34
N ARG A 302 33.54 -8.39 55.42
CA ARG A 302 33.31 -7.26 54.51
C ARG A 302 34.55 -7.04 53.65
N ALA A 303 34.31 -6.84 52.35
CA ALA A 303 35.36 -6.48 51.41
C ALA A 303 35.85 -5.06 51.73
N ARG A 304 37.16 -4.92 51.91
CA ARG A 304 37.80 -3.65 52.22
C ARG A 304 39.11 -3.54 51.47
N PHE A 305 39.57 -2.31 51.27
CA PHE A 305 40.91 -2.06 50.80
C PHE A 305 41.68 -1.26 51.84
N THR A 306 42.92 -1.69 52.05
CA THR A 306 43.86 -1.07 52.97
C THR A 306 44.97 -0.47 52.13
N VAL A 307 45.11 0.84 52.20
CA VAL A 307 46.30 1.53 51.71
C VAL A 307 47.31 1.51 52.87
N PHE A 308 48.60 1.42 52.57
CA PHE A 308 49.63 1.44 53.61
C PHE A 308 50.95 2.00 53.11
N THR A 309 51.72 2.60 54.02
CA THR A 309 53.07 3.11 53.78
C THR A 309 53.95 3.00 55.04
N GLN A 310 55.25 2.76 54.87
CA GLN A 310 56.20 2.60 55.98
C GLN A 310 56.96 3.89 56.25
N TYR A 311 57.04 4.30 57.53
CA TYR A 311 58.00 5.29 58.01
C TYR A 311 59.37 4.64 58.25
N PRO A 312 60.44 4.98 57.49
CA PRO A 312 61.68 4.22 57.49
C PRO A 312 62.48 4.22 58.79
N ASP A 313 62.45 5.32 59.55
CA ASP A 313 63.33 5.53 60.71
C ASP A 313 62.87 4.74 61.93
N TRP A 314 61.56 4.65 62.13
CA TRP A 314 60.98 3.88 63.25
C TRP A 314 60.46 2.51 62.80
N LYS A 315 60.52 2.21 61.50
CA LYS A 315 59.96 1.00 60.88
C LYS A 315 58.45 0.83 61.13
N LEU A 316 57.72 1.91 61.37
CA LEU A 316 56.27 1.86 61.57
C LEU A 316 55.57 1.75 60.22
N VAL A 317 54.55 0.91 60.13
CA VAL A 317 53.64 0.89 58.96
C VAL A 317 52.36 1.59 59.34
N ILE A 318 52.02 2.63 58.60
CA ILE A 318 50.78 3.38 58.70
C ILE A 318 49.84 2.81 57.65
N ALA A 319 48.62 2.46 58.05
CA ALA A 319 47.66 1.85 57.16
C ALA A 319 46.27 2.45 57.37
N GLY A 320 45.62 2.86 56.29
CA GLY A 320 44.25 3.33 56.24
C GLY A 320 43.36 2.28 55.60
N THR A 321 42.22 1.96 56.22
CA THR A 321 41.27 0.96 55.67
C THR A 321 39.92 1.58 55.37
N ALA A 322 39.37 1.27 54.18
CA ALA A 322 38.03 1.65 53.74
C ALA A 322 37.25 0.42 53.25
N TYR A 323 35.94 0.42 53.50
CA TYR A 323 35.05 -0.68 53.13
C TYR A 323 34.36 -0.41 51.79
N VAL A 324 34.36 -1.42 50.92
CA VAL A 324 33.83 -1.30 49.56
C VAL A 324 32.32 -1.07 49.59
N ASP A 325 31.59 -1.81 50.41
CA ASP A 325 30.12 -1.70 50.54
C ASP A 325 29.65 -0.29 50.96
N GLU A 326 30.40 0.39 51.82
CA GLU A 326 30.11 1.77 52.24
C GLU A 326 30.29 2.79 51.11
N LEU A 327 31.23 2.55 50.20
CA LEU A 327 31.43 3.38 49.00
C LEU A 327 30.33 3.13 47.97
N GLU A 328 29.84 1.89 47.85
CA GLU A 328 28.85 1.51 46.83
C GLU A 328 27.40 1.82 47.21
N ALA A 329 27.06 1.83 48.51
CA ALA A 329 25.68 1.90 49.00
C ALA A 329 24.88 3.10 48.44
N ASP A 330 25.50 4.29 48.42
CA ASP A 330 24.85 5.51 47.95
C ASP A 330 24.68 5.52 46.41
N LEU A 331 25.65 4.95 45.68
CA LEU A 331 25.61 4.83 44.22
C LEU A 331 24.56 3.82 43.74
N VAL A 332 24.45 2.66 44.41
CA VAL A 332 23.48 1.62 44.06
C VAL A 332 22.04 2.09 44.34
N SER A 333 21.83 2.82 45.44
CA SER A 333 20.54 3.43 45.76
C SER A 333 20.12 4.50 44.73
N ALA A 334 21.06 5.32 44.27
CA ALA A 334 20.81 6.28 43.21
C ALA A 334 20.45 5.59 41.87
N ARG A 335 21.23 4.57 41.47
CA ARG A 335 20.98 3.77 40.25
C ARG A 335 19.56 3.20 40.20
N ASN A 336 19.13 2.54 41.29
CA ASN A 336 17.82 1.90 41.32
C ASN A 336 16.66 2.92 41.23
N ARG A 337 16.81 4.10 41.84
CA ARG A 337 15.84 5.19 41.71
C ARG A 337 15.75 5.73 40.28
N PHE A 338 16.89 5.92 39.61
CA PHE A 338 16.92 6.36 38.20
C PHE A 338 16.34 5.32 37.24
N LEU A 339 16.57 4.02 37.48
CA LEU A 339 15.98 2.95 36.67
C LEU A 339 14.44 2.89 36.81
N LEU A 340 13.91 3.06 38.03
CA LEU A 340 12.46 3.09 38.26
C LEU A 340 11.80 4.32 37.60
N LEU A 341 12.42 5.50 37.71
CA LEU A 341 11.95 6.72 37.03
C LEU A 341 11.98 6.56 35.50
N GLY A 342 13.04 5.95 34.96
CA GLY A 342 13.15 5.66 33.52
C GLY A 342 12.07 4.71 33.01
N LEU A 343 11.76 3.64 33.76
CA LEU A 343 10.67 2.72 33.44
C LEU A 343 9.31 3.40 33.46
N ALA A 344 9.04 4.24 34.46
CA ALA A 344 7.78 4.98 34.57
C ALA A 344 7.61 5.97 33.40
N LEU A 345 8.65 6.74 33.07
CA LEU A 345 8.63 7.67 31.95
C LEU A 345 8.48 6.95 30.60
N GLY A 346 9.15 5.81 30.44
CA GLY A 346 9.03 4.97 29.24
C GLY A 346 7.63 4.41 29.03
N ALA A 347 6.97 3.93 30.10
CA ALA A 347 5.59 3.48 30.04
C ALA A 347 4.63 4.61 29.67
N LEU A 348 4.84 5.81 30.21
CA LEU A 348 4.02 6.99 29.93
C LEU A 348 4.17 7.46 28.47
N LEU A 349 5.41 7.52 27.96
CA LEU A 349 5.69 7.85 26.56
C LEU A 349 5.12 6.80 25.59
N ALA A 350 5.25 5.51 25.91
CA ALA A 350 4.67 4.43 25.10
C ALA A 350 3.14 4.48 25.07
N GLY A 351 2.50 4.77 26.22
CA GLY A 351 1.06 4.97 26.31
C GLY A 351 0.58 6.18 25.50
N GLY A 352 1.30 7.30 25.59
CA GLY A 352 1.05 8.51 24.79
C GLY A 352 1.20 8.28 23.29
N LEU A 353 2.28 7.62 22.87
CA LEU A 353 2.54 7.26 21.48
C LEU A 353 1.47 6.29 20.95
N TYR A 354 1.04 5.31 21.74
CA TYR A 354 -0.05 4.41 21.39
C TYR A 354 -1.37 5.17 21.17
N TRP A 355 -1.72 6.07 22.09
CA TRP A 355 -2.93 6.88 21.98
C TRP A 355 -2.89 7.79 20.74
N MET A 356 -1.76 8.43 20.49
CA MET A 356 -1.53 9.27 19.30
C MET A 356 -1.64 8.46 18.00
N LEU A 357 -0.94 7.32 17.88
CA LEU A 357 -1.01 6.46 16.69
C LEU A 357 -2.41 5.88 16.47
N ARG A 358 -3.12 5.54 17.55
CA ARG A 358 -4.48 5.03 17.46
C ARG A 358 -5.44 6.09 16.93
N ARG A 359 -5.37 7.32 17.44
CA ARG A 359 -6.26 8.43 17.06
C ARG A 359 -5.90 9.06 15.73
N ALA A 360 -4.61 9.24 15.45
CA ALA A 360 -4.14 9.93 14.24
C ALA A 360 -4.11 9.01 13.01
N VAL A 361 -3.82 7.72 13.17
CA VAL A 361 -3.61 6.79 12.04
C VAL A 361 -4.62 5.65 12.03
N SER A 362 -4.73 4.89 13.12
CA SER A 362 -5.47 3.62 13.11
C SER A 362 -6.99 3.80 12.98
N ALA A 363 -7.59 4.75 13.70
CA ALA A 363 -9.03 4.99 13.65
C ALA A 363 -9.50 5.54 12.29
N PRO A 364 -8.85 6.56 11.70
CA PRO A 364 -9.18 7.03 10.35
C PRO A 364 -9.00 5.94 9.28
N LEU A 365 -7.93 5.15 9.32
CA LEU A 365 -7.75 4.05 8.37
C LEU A 365 -8.82 2.96 8.51
N ALA A 366 -9.31 2.70 9.73
CA ALA A 366 -10.41 1.76 9.95
C ALA A 366 -11.73 2.29 9.37
N GLU A 367 -11.99 3.59 9.47
CA GLU A 367 -13.12 4.26 8.83
C GLU A 367 -13.01 4.19 7.30
N VAL A 368 -11.82 4.47 6.76
CA VAL A 368 -11.51 4.34 5.33
C VAL A 368 -11.80 2.93 4.83
N ALA A 369 -11.30 1.91 5.53
CA ALA A 369 -11.56 0.51 5.21
C ALA A 369 -13.06 0.14 5.36
N GLY A 370 -13.78 0.80 6.27
CA GLY A 370 -15.22 0.61 6.46
C GLY A 370 -16.05 1.10 5.27
N VAL A 371 -15.77 2.31 4.77
CA VAL A 371 -16.43 2.87 3.58
C VAL A 371 -15.98 2.13 2.32
N ALA A 372 -14.69 1.81 2.17
CA ALA A 372 -14.20 1.02 1.04
C ALA A 372 -14.94 -0.34 0.92
N ARG A 373 -15.18 -1.03 2.04
CA ARG A 373 -15.98 -2.27 2.06
C ARG A 373 -17.44 -2.05 1.66
N ARG A 374 -18.04 -0.91 2.03
CA ARG A 374 -19.41 -0.56 1.61
C ARG A 374 -19.49 -0.26 0.12
N VAL A 375 -18.55 0.51 -0.42
CA VAL A 375 -18.41 0.76 -1.86
C VAL A 375 -18.24 -0.55 -2.62
N ALA A 376 -17.37 -1.46 -2.14
CA ALA A 376 -17.19 -2.79 -2.73
C ALA A 376 -18.46 -3.67 -2.65
N ALA A 377 -19.32 -3.45 -1.66
CA ALA A 377 -20.61 -4.12 -1.53
C ALA A 377 -21.75 -3.43 -2.31
N GLY A 378 -21.45 -2.36 -3.06
CA GLY A 378 -22.41 -1.62 -3.88
C GLY A 378 -23.11 -0.45 -3.18
N ASP A 379 -22.79 -0.15 -1.92
CA ASP A 379 -23.35 1.01 -1.23
C ASP A 379 -22.50 2.26 -1.49
N LEU A 380 -22.98 3.11 -2.42
CA LEU A 380 -22.34 4.36 -2.86
C LEU A 380 -22.88 5.59 -2.13
N THR A 381 -23.77 5.41 -1.14
CA THR A 381 -24.41 6.51 -0.40
C THR A 381 -23.48 7.16 0.62
N HIS A 382 -22.49 6.43 1.11
CA HIS A 382 -21.60 6.89 2.16
C HIS A 382 -20.42 7.69 1.62
N ARG A 383 -20.27 8.92 2.11
CA ARG A 383 -19.13 9.79 1.80
C ARG A 383 -18.41 10.24 3.05
N PHE A 384 -17.10 10.45 2.92
CA PHE A 384 -16.32 11.11 3.97
C PHE A 384 -16.59 12.63 3.94
N SER A 385 -16.89 13.21 5.09
CA SER A 385 -17.20 14.65 5.26
C SER A 385 -16.11 15.44 5.99
N GLY A 386 -14.88 14.90 6.08
CA GLY A 386 -13.78 15.53 6.82
C GLY A 386 -12.93 16.50 6.00
N THR A 387 -12.37 17.53 6.66
CA THR A 387 -11.46 18.54 6.09
C THR A 387 -9.97 18.17 6.19
N ARG A 388 -9.67 16.87 6.34
CA ARG A 388 -8.32 16.38 6.62
C ARG A 388 -7.43 16.56 5.38
N ARG A 389 -6.22 17.11 5.56
CA ARG A 389 -5.30 17.48 4.45
C ARG A 389 -4.02 16.63 4.36
N ASP A 390 -3.90 15.61 5.20
CA ASP A 390 -2.78 14.66 5.15
C ASP A 390 -3.03 13.54 4.14
N GLU A 391 -2.12 12.57 4.04
CA GLU A 391 -2.17 11.45 3.10
C GLU A 391 -3.43 10.60 3.30
N ILE A 392 -3.94 10.50 4.54
CA ILE A 392 -5.20 9.81 4.83
C ILE A 392 -6.38 10.62 4.30
N GLY A 393 -6.36 11.95 4.45
CA GLY A 393 -7.34 12.84 3.82
C GLY A 393 -7.37 12.72 2.30
N GLN A 394 -6.20 12.68 1.64
CA GLN A 394 -6.10 12.44 0.20
C GLN A 394 -6.67 11.08 -0.21
N LEU A 395 -6.42 10.02 0.58
CA LEU A 395 -7.00 8.69 0.37
C LEU A 395 -8.53 8.70 0.51
N MET A 396 -9.07 9.41 1.51
CA MET A 396 -10.51 9.60 1.68
C MET A 396 -11.14 10.29 0.46
N HIS A 397 -10.51 11.35 -0.04
CA HIS A 397 -10.95 12.05 -1.25
C HIS A 397 -10.89 11.16 -2.50
N ALA A 398 -9.83 10.36 -2.66
CA ALA A 398 -9.71 9.41 -3.76
C ALA A 398 -10.83 8.36 -3.73
N ILE A 399 -11.19 7.82 -2.56
CA ILE A 399 -12.32 6.89 -2.43
C ILE A 399 -13.66 7.58 -2.73
N ASN A 400 -13.88 8.82 -2.27
CA ASN A 400 -15.08 9.59 -2.65
C ASN A 400 -15.17 9.73 -4.18
N GLY A 401 -14.06 10.05 -4.86
CA GLY A 401 -13.99 10.15 -6.31
C GLY A 401 -14.26 8.83 -7.04
N VAL A 402 -13.81 7.69 -6.49
CA VAL A 402 -14.19 6.35 -6.99
C VAL A 402 -15.69 6.13 -6.83
N GLY A 403 -16.26 6.50 -5.69
CA GLY A 403 -17.70 6.43 -5.45
C GLY A 403 -18.50 7.31 -6.42
N ASP A 404 -18.05 8.53 -6.70
CA ASP A 404 -18.66 9.45 -7.67
C ASP A 404 -18.61 8.87 -9.09
N GLY A 405 -17.44 8.37 -9.51
CA GLY A 405 -17.26 7.75 -10.82
C GLY A 405 -18.14 6.52 -11.02
N LEU A 406 -18.20 5.63 -10.02
CA LEU A 406 -19.09 4.45 -10.05
C LEU A 406 -20.56 4.86 -10.05
N SER A 407 -20.96 5.85 -9.24
CA SER A 407 -22.34 6.38 -9.23
C SER A 407 -22.74 6.89 -10.60
N GLY A 408 -21.88 7.69 -11.25
CA GLY A 408 -22.13 8.20 -12.60
C GLY A 408 -22.21 7.10 -13.67
N ILE A 409 -21.39 6.05 -13.55
CA ILE A 409 -21.46 4.88 -14.45
C ILE A 409 -22.79 4.14 -14.25
N VAL A 410 -23.19 3.87 -13.00
CA VAL A 410 -24.45 3.19 -12.67
C VAL A 410 -25.65 3.98 -13.18
N ASP A 411 -25.68 5.29 -12.96
CA ASP A 411 -26.75 6.17 -13.50
C ASP A 411 -26.81 6.10 -15.02
N LYS A 412 -25.67 6.18 -15.69
CA LYS A 412 -25.61 6.09 -17.16
C LYS A 412 -26.08 4.73 -17.67
N VAL A 413 -25.76 3.64 -16.98
CA VAL A 413 -26.22 2.29 -17.32
C VAL A 413 -27.73 2.16 -17.06
N ARG A 414 -28.26 2.66 -15.94
CA ARG A 414 -29.71 2.67 -15.66
C ARG A 414 -30.48 3.46 -16.71
N ALA A 415 -30.01 4.66 -17.06
CA ALA A 415 -30.59 5.48 -18.12
C ALA A 415 -30.55 4.77 -19.48
N SER A 416 -29.40 4.19 -19.84
CA SER A 416 -29.24 3.46 -21.11
C SER A 416 -30.15 2.23 -21.19
N ALA A 417 -30.23 1.43 -20.13
CA ALA A 417 -31.13 0.28 -20.05
C ALA A 417 -32.61 0.70 -20.14
N SER A 418 -33.00 1.82 -19.50
CA SER A 418 -34.35 2.37 -19.63
C SER A 418 -34.64 2.83 -21.06
N THR A 419 -33.69 3.48 -21.73
CA THR A 419 -33.82 3.88 -23.13
C THR A 419 -33.94 2.67 -24.04
N ILE A 420 -33.09 1.64 -23.87
CA ILE A 420 -33.17 0.39 -24.65
C ILE A 420 -34.54 -0.25 -24.47
N ALA A 421 -35.03 -0.39 -23.23
CA ALA A 421 -36.34 -0.99 -22.94
C ALA A 421 -37.50 -0.20 -23.59
N SER A 422 -37.43 1.14 -23.56
CA SER A 422 -38.42 1.99 -24.24
C SER A 422 -38.37 1.82 -25.75
N SER A 423 -37.18 1.93 -26.36
CA SER A 423 -36.99 1.78 -27.80
C SER A 423 -37.38 0.39 -28.30
N THR A 424 -37.09 -0.67 -27.55
CA THR A 424 -37.57 -2.02 -27.90
C THR A 424 -39.07 -2.17 -27.79
N GLY A 425 -39.70 -1.51 -26.80
CA GLY A 425 -41.15 -1.41 -26.74
C GLY A 425 -41.75 -0.75 -27.98
N GLN A 426 -41.12 0.32 -28.49
CA GLN A 426 -41.51 0.96 -29.75
C GLN A 426 -41.29 0.06 -30.97
N ILE A 427 -40.17 -0.67 -31.03
CA ILE A 427 -39.90 -1.64 -32.09
C ILE A 427 -40.97 -2.74 -32.09
N ALA A 428 -41.29 -3.31 -30.91
CA ALA A 428 -42.30 -4.35 -30.80
C ALA A 428 -43.69 -3.85 -31.27
N ALA A 429 -44.08 -2.64 -30.87
CA ALA A 429 -45.31 -2.03 -31.35
C ALA A 429 -45.30 -1.79 -32.87
N GLY A 430 -44.18 -1.30 -33.42
CA GLY A 430 -43.99 -1.14 -34.86
C GLY A 430 -44.03 -2.47 -35.63
N ASN A 431 -43.53 -3.54 -35.04
CA ASN A 431 -43.58 -4.88 -35.61
C ASN A 431 -45.01 -5.44 -35.66
N VAL A 432 -45.83 -5.17 -34.64
CA VAL A 432 -47.26 -5.53 -34.67
C VAL A 432 -47.98 -4.80 -35.80
N ASP A 433 -47.72 -3.51 -36.00
CA ASP A 433 -48.25 -2.75 -37.14
C ASP A 433 -47.78 -3.33 -38.48
N LEU A 434 -46.48 -3.65 -38.61
CA LEU A 434 -45.93 -4.25 -39.81
C LEU A 434 -46.53 -5.63 -40.10
N SER A 435 -46.76 -6.45 -39.07
CA SER A 435 -47.46 -7.73 -39.18
C SER A 435 -48.85 -7.56 -39.77
N ALA A 436 -49.65 -6.66 -39.18
CA ALA A 436 -51.01 -6.39 -39.65
C ALA A 436 -51.06 -5.88 -41.10
N ARG A 437 -50.09 -5.03 -41.48
CA ARG A 437 -49.95 -4.56 -42.86
C ARG A 437 -49.53 -5.67 -43.83
N THR A 438 -48.66 -6.57 -43.39
CA THR A 438 -48.19 -7.72 -44.19
C THR A 438 -49.33 -8.72 -44.42
N GLU A 439 -50.13 -9.01 -43.39
CA GLU A 439 -51.34 -9.83 -43.50
C GLU A 439 -52.38 -9.19 -44.43
N ALA A 440 -52.64 -7.89 -44.29
CA ALA A 440 -53.54 -7.16 -45.18
C ALA A 440 -53.03 -7.15 -46.62
N GLN A 441 -51.71 -7.03 -46.82
CA GLN A 441 -51.08 -7.11 -48.13
C GLN A 441 -51.22 -8.49 -48.76
N ALA A 442 -51.03 -9.57 -47.99
CA ALA A 442 -51.25 -10.94 -48.46
C ALA A 442 -52.70 -11.12 -48.94
N GLY A 443 -53.69 -10.67 -48.16
CA GLY A 443 -55.10 -10.73 -48.56
C GLY A 443 -55.44 -9.86 -49.78
N ASN A 444 -54.72 -8.76 -50.00
CA ASN A 444 -54.84 -7.95 -51.22
C ASN A 444 -54.22 -8.64 -52.44
N LEU A 445 -53.07 -9.29 -52.27
CA LEU A 445 -52.40 -10.06 -53.32
C LEU A 445 -53.25 -11.25 -53.75
N GLU A 446 -53.88 -11.97 -52.81
CA GLU A 446 -54.77 -13.10 -53.11
C GLU A 446 -55.98 -12.67 -53.96
N ARG A 447 -56.61 -11.54 -53.60
CA ARG A 447 -57.70 -10.95 -54.42
C ARG A 447 -57.22 -10.47 -55.79
N THR A 448 -55.99 -9.94 -55.85
CA THR A 448 -55.40 -9.46 -57.11
C THR A 448 -55.07 -10.63 -58.03
N ALA A 449 -54.51 -11.72 -57.51
CA ALA A 449 -54.22 -12.96 -58.24
C ALA A 449 -55.52 -13.56 -58.80
N SER A 450 -56.57 -13.68 -57.98
CA SER A 450 -57.89 -14.14 -58.45
C SER A 450 -58.47 -13.24 -59.55
N SER A 451 -58.32 -11.92 -59.42
CA SER A 451 -58.78 -10.97 -60.44
C SER A 451 -57.99 -11.12 -61.74
N ILE A 452 -56.68 -11.37 -61.66
CA ILE A 452 -55.80 -11.63 -62.80
C ILE A 452 -56.18 -12.94 -63.51
N GLU A 453 -56.46 -14.01 -62.77
CA GLU A 453 -56.94 -15.27 -63.35
C GLU A 453 -58.26 -15.09 -64.10
N GLN A 454 -59.21 -14.36 -63.51
CA GLN A 454 -60.49 -14.05 -64.15
C GLN A 454 -60.30 -13.17 -65.40
N LEU A 455 -59.40 -12.18 -65.33
CA LEU A 455 -59.05 -11.34 -66.49
C LEU A 455 -58.38 -12.17 -67.60
N ALA A 456 -57.44 -13.04 -67.26
CA ALA A 456 -56.78 -13.94 -68.21
C ALA A 456 -57.81 -14.83 -68.91
N ALA A 457 -58.76 -15.39 -68.17
CA ALA A 457 -59.86 -16.19 -68.71
C ALA A 457 -60.72 -15.37 -69.68
N THR A 458 -61.08 -14.13 -69.30
CA THR A 458 -61.92 -13.23 -70.12
C THR A 458 -61.19 -12.81 -71.41
N VAL A 459 -59.90 -12.49 -71.33
CA VAL A 459 -59.09 -12.12 -72.50
C VAL A 459 -58.93 -13.31 -73.45
N ARG A 460 -58.73 -14.52 -72.92
CA ARG A 460 -58.67 -15.74 -73.74
C ARG A 460 -60.02 -15.99 -74.44
N GLN A 461 -61.12 -15.86 -73.70
CA GLN A 461 -62.47 -15.95 -74.28
C GLN A 461 -62.74 -14.89 -75.36
N ASN A 462 -62.24 -13.67 -75.20
CA ASN A 462 -62.35 -12.61 -76.20
C ASN A 462 -61.55 -12.94 -77.48
N ALA A 463 -60.35 -13.49 -77.33
CA ALA A 463 -59.54 -13.93 -78.47
C ALA A 463 -60.25 -15.04 -79.26
N ASP A 464 -60.79 -16.04 -78.57
CA ASP A 464 -61.55 -17.13 -79.17
C ASP A 464 -62.85 -16.63 -79.83
N SER A 465 -63.56 -15.71 -79.17
CA SER A 465 -64.80 -15.11 -79.71
C SER A 465 -64.52 -14.27 -80.95
N ALA A 466 -63.42 -13.51 -80.97
CA ALA A 466 -63.00 -12.75 -82.14
C ALA A 466 -62.64 -13.67 -83.31
N GLN A 467 -61.98 -14.81 -83.04
CA GLN A 467 -61.69 -15.81 -84.05
C GLN A 467 -62.97 -16.44 -84.60
N HIS A 468 -63.89 -16.87 -83.74
CA HIS A 468 -65.19 -17.40 -84.17
C HIS A 468 -66.00 -16.38 -84.97
N ALA A 469 -66.00 -15.10 -84.57
CA ALA A 469 -66.64 -14.04 -85.31
C ALA A 469 -65.97 -13.81 -86.69
N HIS A 470 -64.65 -13.89 -86.77
CA HIS A 470 -63.92 -13.81 -88.04
C HIS A 470 -64.37 -14.92 -89.01
N ASP A 471 -64.48 -16.16 -88.55
CA ASP A 471 -64.92 -17.30 -89.38
C ASP A 471 -66.37 -17.13 -89.88
N MET A 472 -67.27 -16.61 -89.02
CA MET A 472 -68.66 -16.30 -89.40
C MET A 472 -68.73 -15.18 -90.45
N VAL A 473 -67.91 -14.15 -90.28
CA VAL A 473 -67.81 -13.01 -91.22
C VAL A 473 -67.28 -13.47 -92.57
N GLN A 474 -66.29 -14.36 -92.59
CA GLN A 474 -65.79 -14.96 -93.83
C GLN A 474 -66.89 -15.76 -94.55
N SER A 475 -67.65 -16.58 -93.81
CA SER A 475 -68.79 -17.31 -94.36
C SER A 475 -69.89 -16.38 -94.91
N ALA A 476 -70.17 -15.26 -94.22
CA ALA A 476 -71.13 -14.25 -94.68
C ALA A 476 -70.65 -13.54 -95.96
N SER A 477 -69.34 -13.27 -96.07
CA SER A 477 -68.74 -12.70 -97.29
C SER A 477 -68.87 -13.65 -98.48
N GLU A 478 -68.62 -14.94 -98.28
CA GLU A 478 -68.81 -15.96 -99.32
C GLU A 478 -70.28 -16.05 -99.79
N ALA A 479 -71.23 -16.00 -98.85
CA ALA A 479 -72.66 -16.00 -99.15
C ALA A 479 -73.08 -14.73 -99.91
N ALA A 480 -72.61 -13.55 -99.50
CA ALA A 480 -72.89 -12.29 -100.20
C ALA A 480 -72.30 -12.28 -101.62
N ASN A 481 -71.06 -12.78 -101.80
CA ASN A 481 -70.44 -12.94 -103.11
C ASN A 481 -71.21 -13.92 -104.01
N ALA A 482 -71.72 -15.03 -103.46
CA ALA A 482 -72.59 -15.96 -104.18
C ALA A 482 -73.94 -15.31 -104.57
N GLY A 483 -74.51 -14.50 -103.67
CA GLY A 483 -75.70 -13.68 -103.93
C GLY A 483 -75.49 -12.69 -105.06
N GLY A 484 -74.39 -11.92 -105.03
CA GLY A 484 -74.00 -10.98 -106.08
C GLY A 484 -73.86 -11.66 -107.46
N ARG A 485 -73.22 -12.84 -107.52
CA ARG A 485 -73.13 -13.63 -108.78
C ARG A 485 -74.50 -14.07 -109.29
N THR A 486 -75.42 -14.42 -108.40
CA THR A 486 -76.79 -14.83 -108.76
C THR A 486 -77.59 -13.65 -109.31
N VAL A 487 -77.49 -12.49 -108.67
CA VAL A 487 -78.13 -11.25 -109.14
C VAL A 487 -77.54 -10.79 -110.48
N ALA A 488 -76.23 -10.88 -110.68
CA ALA A 488 -75.59 -10.58 -111.97
C ALA A 488 -76.13 -11.48 -113.09
N ARG A 489 -76.36 -12.77 -112.82
CA ARG A 489 -76.99 -13.70 -113.77
C ARG A 489 -78.46 -13.32 -114.06
N LEU A 490 -79.20 -12.88 -113.05
CA LEU A 490 -80.58 -12.40 -113.20
C LEU A 490 -80.66 -11.16 -114.10
N VAL A 491 -79.79 -10.17 -113.88
CA VAL A 491 -79.66 -8.98 -114.74
C VAL A 491 -79.39 -9.37 -116.19
N GLY A 492 -78.45 -10.30 -116.43
CA GLY A 492 -78.19 -10.83 -117.77
C GLY A 492 -79.41 -11.50 -118.41
N THR A 493 -80.18 -12.26 -117.63
CA THR A 493 -81.42 -12.91 -118.09
C THR A 493 -82.51 -11.89 -118.43
N MET A 494 -82.71 -10.88 -117.58
CA MET A 494 -83.67 -9.80 -117.82
C MET A 494 -83.32 -8.99 -119.07
N SER A 495 -82.03 -8.71 -119.30
CA SER A 495 -81.56 -8.08 -120.54
C SER A 495 -81.86 -8.93 -121.78
N GLY A 496 -81.69 -10.26 -121.68
CA GLY A 496 -82.09 -11.21 -122.71
C GLY A 496 -83.60 -11.23 -122.99
N ILE A 497 -84.43 -11.18 -121.95
CA ILE A 497 -85.90 -11.10 -122.07
C ILE A 497 -86.29 -9.77 -122.73
N HIS A 498 -85.69 -8.64 -122.31
CA HIS A 498 -85.94 -7.32 -122.88
C HIS A 498 -85.66 -7.29 -124.39
N THR A 499 -84.52 -7.85 -124.80
CA THR A 499 -84.14 -7.95 -126.22
C THR A 499 -85.11 -8.83 -127.01
N THR A 500 -85.57 -9.95 -126.43
CA THR A 500 -86.57 -10.82 -127.06
C THR A 500 -87.93 -10.15 -127.17
N ALA A 501 -88.39 -9.45 -126.13
CA ALA A 501 -89.64 -8.71 -126.12
C ALA A 501 -89.63 -7.59 -127.19
N GLN A 502 -88.51 -6.85 -127.32
CA GLN A 502 -88.37 -5.84 -128.38
C GLN A 502 -88.49 -6.44 -129.78
N LYS A 503 -87.85 -7.59 -130.04
CA LYS A 503 -88.00 -8.30 -131.34
C LYS A 503 -89.44 -8.71 -131.61
N ILE A 504 -90.18 -9.17 -130.60
CA ILE A 504 -91.60 -9.49 -130.75
C ILE A 504 -92.39 -8.21 -131.06
N ALA A 505 -92.11 -7.09 -130.39
CA ALA A 505 -92.76 -5.81 -130.69
C ALA A 505 -92.54 -5.40 -132.15
N ASP A 506 -91.32 -5.52 -132.66
CA ASP A 506 -90.98 -5.21 -134.05
C ASP A 506 -91.75 -6.13 -135.04
N ILE A 507 -91.78 -7.44 -134.79
CA ILE A 507 -92.52 -8.42 -135.60
C ILE A 507 -94.03 -8.12 -135.58
N THR A 508 -94.60 -7.80 -134.42
CA THR A 508 -96.03 -7.46 -134.31
C THR A 508 -96.36 -6.18 -135.07
N GLY A 509 -95.44 -5.21 -135.11
CA GLY A 509 -95.56 -4.02 -135.96
C GLY A 509 -95.58 -4.36 -137.45
N ILE A 510 -94.75 -5.32 -137.90
CA ILE A 510 -94.79 -5.83 -139.28
C ILE A 510 -96.13 -6.52 -139.56
N ILE A 511 -96.65 -7.35 -138.64
CA ILE A 511 -97.95 -8.04 -138.79
C ILE A 511 -99.09 -7.03 -138.90
N ASP A 512 -99.11 -5.99 -138.07
CA ASP A 512 -100.10 -4.90 -138.16
C ASP A 512 -100.01 -4.18 -139.52
N GLY A 513 -98.79 -3.93 -140.02
CA GLY A 513 -98.55 -3.41 -141.37
C GLY A 513 -99.09 -4.32 -142.48
N ILE A 514 -98.87 -5.65 -142.38
CA ILE A 514 -99.41 -6.64 -143.33
C ILE A 514 -100.93 -6.67 -143.26
N ALA A 515 -101.52 -6.63 -142.07
CA ALA A 515 -102.96 -6.60 -141.87
C ALA A 515 -103.59 -5.34 -142.48
N PHE A 516 -102.96 -4.17 -142.29
CA PHE A 516 -103.37 -2.92 -142.93
C PHE A 516 -103.31 -3.02 -144.46
N GLN A 517 -102.19 -3.50 -145.02
CA GLN A 517 -102.05 -3.70 -146.47
C GLN A 517 -103.11 -4.68 -147.01
N THR A 518 -103.37 -5.78 -146.30
CA THR A 518 -104.37 -6.79 -146.67
C THR A 518 -105.79 -6.19 -146.63
N ASN A 519 -106.09 -5.35 -145.64
CA ASN A 519 -107.38 -4.64 -145.55
C ASN A 519 -107.58 -3.67 -146.73
N ILE A 520 -106.53 -2.97 -147.18
CA ILE A 520 -106.58 -2.10 -148.37
C ILE A 520 -106.74 -2.92 -149.65
N LEU A 521 -106.00 -4.03 -149.81
CA LEU A 521 -106.13 -4.96 -150.93
C LEU A 521 -107.53 -5.55 -151.02
N ALA A 522 -108.09 -5.98 -149.89
CA ALA A 522 -109.44 -6.52 -149.80
C ALA A 522 -110.51 -5.47 -150.10
N LEU A 523 -110.32 -4.22 -149.65
CA LEU A 523 -111.19 -3.10 -150.02
C LEU A 523 -111.16 -2.85 -151.54
N ASN A 524 -109.97 -2.80 -152.14
CA ASN A 524 -109.82 -2.62 -153.58
C ASN A 524 -110.48 -3.77 -154.36
N ALA A 525 -110.32 -5.02 -153.91
CA ALA A 525 -110.95 -6.19 -154.51
C ALA A 525 -112.49 -6.16 -154.37
N ALA A 526 -113.02 -5.72 -153.22
CA ALA A 526 -114.46 -5.57 -153.01
C ALA A 526 -115.06 -4.49 -153.93
N VAL A 527 -114.33 -3.38 -154.17
CA VAL A 527 -114.71 -2.32 -155.11
C VAL A 527 -114.73 -2.85 -156.55
N GLU A 528 -113.71 -3.57 -156.98
CA GLU A 528 -113.64 -4.14 -158.34
C GLU A 528 -114.70 -5.25 -158.55
N ALA A 529 -114.98 -6.05 -157.51
CA ALA A 529 -116.05 -7.04 -157.53
C ALA A 529 -117.44 -6.39 -157.66
N ALA A 530 -117.69 -5.27 -156.99
CA ALA A 530 -118.92 -4.49 -157.15
C ALA A 530 -119.03 -3.90 -158.57
N ARG A 531 -117.91 -3.54 -159.19
CA ARG A 531 -117.83 -3.03 -160.56
C ARG A 531 -118.16 -4.08 -161.63
N ALA A 532 -117.87 -5.35 -161.36
CA ALA A 532 -118.17 -6.49 -162.24
C ALA A 532 -119.65 -6.97 -162.19
N GLY A 533 -120.50 -6.37 -161.36
CA GLY A 533 -121.94 -6.68 -161.28
C GLY A 533 -122.24 -8.11 -160.80
N GLU A 534 -123.24 -8.79 -161.38
CA GLU A 534 -123.66 -10.14 -160.96
C GLU A 534 -122.56 -11.21 -161.08
N GLN A 535 -121.58 -11.05 -161.97
CA GLN A 535 -120.46 -11.99 -162.12
C GLN A 535 -119.42 -11.86 -160.99
N GLY A 536 -119.36 -10.71 -160.30
CA GLY A 536 -118.41 -10.43 -159.22
C GLY A 536 -118.90 -10.83 -157.82
N ARG A 537 -120.14 -11.33 -157.70
CA ARG A 537 -120.83 -11.52 -156.41
C ARG A 537 -120.10 -12.49 -155.47
N GLY A 538 -119.53 -13.57 -155.99
CA GLY A 538 -118.70 -14.51 -155.22
C GLY A 538 -117.37 -13.89 -154.76
N PHE A 539 -116.74 -13.08 -155.63
CA PHE A 539 -115.51 -12.36 -155.29
C PHE A 539 -115.73 -11.29 -154.22
N ALA A 540 -116.86 -10.59 -154.24
CA ALA A 540 -117.20 -9.59 -153.23
C ALA A 540 -117.33 -10.19 -151.81
N VAL A 541 -117.90 -11.40 -151.70
CA VAL A 541 -118.01 -12.12 -150.41
C VAL A 541 -116.62 -12.52 -149.90
N VAL A 542 -115.77 -13.09 -150.77
CA VAL A 542 -114.39 -13.44 -150.41
C VAL A 542 -113.60 -12.20 -150.00
N ALA A 543 -113.73 -11.09 -150.73
CA ALA A 543 -113.08 -9.82 -150.39
C ALA A 543 -113.57 -9.27 -149.04
N GLY A 544 -114.87 -9.39 -148.72
CA GLY A 544 -115.43 -9.04 -147.41
C GLY A 544 -114.86 -9.90 -146.27
N GLU A 545 -114.73 -11.20 -146.49
CA GLU A 545 -114.16 -12.13 -145.50
C GLU A 545 -112.66 -11.88 -145.28
N VAL A 546 -111.90 -11.64 -146.35
CA VAL A 546 -110.47 -11.27 -146.27
C VAL A 546 -110.31 -9.94 -145.53
N ARG A 547 -111.21 -8.97 -145.76
CA ARG A 547 -111.20 -7.69 -145.05
C ARG A 547 -111.48 -7.86 -143.55
N SER A 548 -112.49 -8.66 -143.20
CA SER A 548 -112.82 -9.01 -141.81
C SER A 548 -111.63 -9.69 -141.11
N LEU A 549 -110.99 -10.65 -141.79
CA LEU A 549 -109.79 -11.34 -141.29
C LEU A 549 -108.62 -10.36 -141.08
N ALA A 550 -108.41 -9.42 -142.00
CA ALA A 550 -107.39 -8.39 -141.88
C ALA A 550 -107.65 -7.45 -140.68
N GLN A 551 -108.89 -7.01 -140.47
CA GLN A 551 -109.27 -6.20 -139.31
C GLN A 551 -109.08 -6.97 -137.98
N ARG A 552 -109.47 -8.25 -137.95
CA ARG A 552 -109.23 -9.13 -136.79
C ARG A 552 -107.74 -9.35 -136.53
N SER A 553 -106.92 -9.48 -137.58
CA SER A 553 -105.47 -9.63 -137.46
C SER A 553 -104.80 -8.36 -136.93
N ALA A 554 -105.24 -7.17 -137.38
CA ALA A 554 -104.76 -5.90 -136.86
C ALA A 554 -105.14 -5.70 -135.38
N ALA A 555 -106.38 -6.03 -135.00
CA ALA A 555 -106.82 -5.98 -133.61
C ALA A 555 -105.98 -6.91 -132.71
N ALA A 556 -105.77 -8.16 -133.13
CA ALA A 556 -104.92 -9.11 -132.41
C ALA A 556 -103.46 -8.63 -132.33
N ALA A 557 -102.90 -8.09 -133.42
CA ALA A 557 -101.54 -7.55 -133.42
C ALA A 557 -101.39 -6.36 -132.44
N LYS A 558 -102.41 -5.49 -132.36
CA LYS A 558 -102.44 -4.38 -131.39
C LYS A 558 -102.51 -4.88 -129.95
N GLU A 559 -103.34 -5.87 -129.64
CA GLU A 559 -103.42 -6.48 -128.31
C GLU A 559 -102.08 -7.12 -127.90
N ILE A 560 -101.41 -7.83 -128.82
CA ILE A 560 -100.07 -8.40 -128.57
C ILE A 560 -99.07 -7.27 -128.33
N LYS A 561 -99.10 -6.19 -129.12
CA LYS A 561 -98.21 -5.04 -128.95
C LYS A 561 -98.38 -4.37 -127.59
N GLU A 562 -99.61 -4.21 -127.11
CA GLU A 562 -99.90 -3.67 -125.77
C GLU A 562 -99.42 -4.60 -124.66
N LEU A 563 -99.59 -5.93 -124.80
CA LEU A 563 -99.04 -6.92 -123.86
C LEU A 563 -97.51 -6.88 -123.81
N ILE A 564 -96.84 -6.85 -124.97
CA ILE A 564 -95.39 -6.80 -125.05
C ILE A 564 -94.84 -5.48 -124.50
N SER A 565 -95.50 -4.35 -124.77
CA SER A 565 -95.14 -3.05 -124.19
C SER A 565 -95.17 -3.09 -122.66
N ARG A 566 -96.22 -3.68 -122.07
CA ARG A 566 -96.29 -3.91 -120.61
C ARG A 566 -95.17 -4.83 -120.13
N SER A 567 -94.91 -5.94 -120.80
CA SER A 567 -93.81 -6.85 -120.44
C SER A 567 -92.43 -6.17 -120.50
N VAL A 568 -92.20 -5.29 -121.48
CA VAL A 568 -90.96 -4.50 -121.58
C VAL A 568 -90.81 -3.57 -120.36
N GLN A 569 -91.89 -2.89 -119.95
CA GLN A 569 -91.89 -2.03 -118.76
C GLN A 569 -91.63 -2.84 -117.47
N GLU A 570 -92.29 -3.99 -117.30
CA GLU A 570 -92.08 -4.87 -116.14
C GLU A 570 -90.65 -5.43 -116.07
N VAL A 571 -90.09 -5.82 -117.21
CA VAL A 571 -88.69 -6.29 -117.29
C VAL A 571 -87.70 -5.17 -117.01
N GLN A 572 -87.98 -3.93 -117.46
CA GLN A 572 -87.14 -2.78 -117.13
C GLN A 572 -87.14 -2.49 -115.63
N ALA A 573 -88.33 -2.47 -115.00
CA ALA A 573 -88.45 -2.33 -113.54
C ALA A 573 -87.74 -3.48 -112.80
N GLY A 574 -87.86 -4.71 -113.29
CA GLY A 574 -87.14 -5.88 -112.77
C GLY A 574 -85.62 -5.75 -112.88
N ASN A 575 -85.12 -5.18 -113.98
CA ASN A 575 -83.69 -4.95 -114.19
C ASN A 575 -83.14 -3.86 -113.25
N GLU A 576 -83.90 -2.78 -113.03
CA GLU A 576 -83.54 -1.74 -112.06
C GLU A 576 -83.52 -2.28 -110.62
N ALA A 577 -84.53 -3.07 -110.23
CA ALA A 577 -84.58 -3.72 -108.92
C ALA A 577 -83.41 -4.71 -108.73
N ALA A 578 -83.09 -5.51 -109.75
CA ALA A 578 -81.97 -6.44 -109.72
C ALA A 578 -80.62 -5.70 -109.61
N ARG A 579 -80.43 -4.58 -110.33
CA ARG A 579 -79.22 -3.75 -110.20
C ARG A 579 -79.08 -3.18 -108.79
N GLY A 580 -80.16 -2.65 -108.21
CA GLY A 580 -80.17 -2.16 -106.83
C GLY A 580 -79.85 -3.26 -105.82
N ALA A 581 -80.36 -4.48 -106.02
CA ALA A 581 -80.00 -5.63 -105.20
C ALA A 581 -78.51 -6.02 -105.34
N GLY A 582 -77.94 -5.89 -106.55
CA GLY A 582 -76.52 -6.14 -106.81
C GLY A 582 -75.61 -5.13 -106.11
N GLU A 583 -75.93 -3.84 -106.19
CA GLU A 583 -75.24 -2.77 -105.47
C GLU A 583 -75.32 -2.99 -103.94
N ALA A 584 -76.48 -3.39 -103.42
CA ALA A 584 -76.64 -3.73 -102.00
C ALA A 584 -75.77 -4.92 -101.57
N MET A 585 -75.63 -5.96 -102.41
CA MET A 585 -74.74 -7.09 -102.13
C MET A 585 -73.27 -6.66 -102.08
N GLN A 586 -72.83 -5.75 -102.95
CA GLN A 586 -71.47 -5.23 -102.95
C GLN A 586 -71.17 -4.37 -101.69
N ASP A 587 -72.15 -3.57 -101.24
CA ASP A 587 -72.04 -2.82 -99.98
C ASP A 587 -71.95 -3.76 -98.78
N ILE A 588 -72.71 -4.87 -98.77
CA ILE A 588 -72.60 -5.92 -97.75
C ILE A 588 -71.19 -6.50 -97.72
N VAL A 589 -70.62 -6.91 -98.86
CA VAL A 589 -69.25 -7.45 -98.92
C VAL A 589 -68.25 -6.47 -98.32
N THR A 590 -68.30 -5.21 -98.72
CA THR A 590 -67.39 -4.15 -98.23
C THR A 590 -67.50 -3.96 -96.71
N ARG A 591 -68.72 -3.99 -96.15
CA ARG A 591 -68.94 -3.88 -94.70
C ARG A 591 -68.46 -5.11 -93.95
N VAL A 592 -68.68 -6.30 -94.49
CA VAL A 592 -68.25 -7.58 -93.91
C VAL A 592 -66.72 -7.66 -93.88
N GLU A 593 -66.02 -7.23 -94.93
CA GLU A 593 -64.55 -7.12 -94.94
C GLU A 593 -64.03 -6.18 -93.84
N ARG A 594 -64.71 -5.05 -93.62
CA ARG A 594 -64.35 -4.14 -92.52
C ARG A 594 -64.53 -4.79 -91.14
N ILE A 595 -65.59 -5.58 -90.94
CA ILE A 595 -65.79 -6.33 -89.69
C ILE A 595 -64.69 -7.39 -89.52
N ALA A 596 -64.27 -8.07 -90.59
CA ALA A 596 -63.18 -9.05 -90.54
C ALA A 596 -61.87 -8.42 -90.06
N GLY A 597 -61.58 -7.20 -90.55
CA GLY A 597 -60.42 -6.41 -90.10
C GLY A 597 -60.48 -6.08 -88.60
N ILE A 598 -61.63 -5.61 -88.11
CA ILE A 598 -61.83 -5.32 -86.67
C ILE A 598 -61.65 -6.58 -85.82
N MET A 599 -62.16 -7.73 -86.26
CA MET A 599 -61.95 -9.00 -85.54
C MET A 599 -60.47 -9.40 -85.48
N GLY A 600 -59.72 -9.13 -86.56
CA GLY A 600 -58.27 -9.31 -86.58
C GLY A 600 -57.54 -8.43 -85.56
N GLU A 601 -57.91 -7.15 -85.48
CA GLU A 601 -57.37 -6.19 -84.50
C GLU A 601 -57.70 -6.61 -83.06
N ILE A 602 -58.94 -7.04 -82.76
CA ILE A 602 -59.34 -7.53 -81.44
C ILE A 602 -58.56 -8.79 -81.05
N SER A 603 -58.39 -9.72 -81.98
CA SER A 603 -57.60 -10.94 -81.76
C SER A 603 -56.14 -10.62 -81.45
N HIS A 604 -55.54 -9.66 -82.17
CA HIS A 604 -54.19 -9.19 -81.90
C HIS A 604 -54.06 -8.51 -80.54
N ALA A 605 -54.95 -7.55 -80.23
CA ALA A 605 -54.97 -6.83 -78.96
C ALA A 605 -55.19 -7.80 -77.77
N SER A 606 -56.03 -8.82 -77.93
CA SER A 606 -56.28 -9.82 -76.89
C SER A 606 -55.04 -10.69 -76.62
N ARG A 607 -54.27 -11.04 -77.67
CA ARG A 607 -52.98 -11.76 -77.48
C ARG A 607 -51.94 -10.91 -76.74
N GLU A 608 -51.85 -9.63 -77.08
CA GLU A 608 -50.96 -8.68 -76.40
C GLU A 608 -51.37 -8.49 -74.92
N GLN A 609 -52.68 -8.33 -74.65
CA GLN A 609 -53.20 -8.29 -73.28
C GLN A 609 -52.88 -9.57 -72.51
N SER A 610 -52.99 -10.75 -73.14
CA SER A 610 -52.64 -12.02 -72.50
C SER A 610 -51.16 -12.07 -72.08
N GLN A 611 -50.25 -11.56 -72.91
CA GLN A 611 -48.82 -11.45 -72.57
C GLN A 611 -48.59 -10.46 -71.42
N GLY A 612 -49.23 -9.29 -71.46
CA GLY A 612 -49.16 -8.32 -70.36
C GLY A 612 -49.69 -8.88 -69.04
N ILE A 613 -50.77 -9.68 -69.10
CA ILE A 613 -51.32 -10.36 -67.93
C ILE A 613 -50.34 -11.39 -67.35
N GLU A 614 -49.61 -12.13 -68.19
CA GLU A 614 -48.55 -13.05 -67.70
C GLU A 614 -47.43 -12.31 -66.97
N GLU A 615 -47.01 -11.14 -67.46
CA GLU A 615 -46.01 -10.30 -66.77
C GLU A 615 -46.51 -9.80 -65.42
N VAL A 616 -47.76 -9.32 -65.37
CA VAL A 616 -48.40 -8.91 -64.11
C VAL A 616 -48.49 -10.09 -63.15
N ASN A 617 -48.83 -11.28 -63.63
CA ASN A 617 -48.91 -12.49 -62.79
C ASN A 617 -47.55 -12.85 -62.17
N ARG A 618 -46.45 -12.75 -62.94
CA ARG A 618 -45.09 -12.93 -62.41
C ARG A 618 -44.75 -11.88 -61.34
N ALA A 619 -45.13 -10.63 -61.56
CA ALA A 619 -44.91 -9.56 -60.58
C ALA A 619 -45.69 -9.81 -59.27
N VAL A 620 -46.94 -10.29 -59.35
CA VAL A 620 -47.73 -10.67 -58.17
C VAL A 620 -47.10 -11.83 -57.41
N THR A 621 -46.57 -12.84 -58.12
CA THR A 621 -45.86 -13.96 -57.49
C THR A 621 -44.61 -13.48 -56.74
N SER A 622 -43.83 -12.58 -57.34
CA SER A 622 -42.67 -11.98 -56.67
C SER A 622 -43.05 -11.13 -55.46
N MET A 623 -44.16 -10.39 -55.54
CA MET A 623 -44.70 -9.66 -54.39
C MET A 623 -45.15 -10.59 -53.27
N ASP A 624 -45.68 -11.77 -53.59
CA ASP A 624 -46.04 -12.79 -52.59
C ASP A 624 -44.80 -13.32 -51.86
N GLU A 625 -43.73 -13.66 -52.59
CA GLU A 625 -42.44 -14.07 -51.97
C GLU A 625 -41.88 -13.00 -51.01
N VAL A 626 -41.90 -11.73 -51.41
CA VAL A 626 -41.47 -10.62 -50.54
C VAL A 626 -42.40 -10.46 -49.33
N THR A 627 -43.71 -10.68 -49.51
CA THR A 627 -44.69 -10.62 -48.42
C THR A 627 -44.44 -11.74 -47.40
N GLN A 628 -44.12 -12.95 -47.86
CA GLN A 628 -43.73 -14.05 -46.98
C GLN A 628 -42.39 -13.79 -46.26
N GLN A 629 -41.39 -13.21 -46.94
CA GLN A 629 -40.15 -12.76 -46.30
C GLN A 629 -40.39 -11.70 -45.25
N ASN A 630 -41.28 -10.73 -45.50
CA ASN A 630 -41.64 -9.72 -44.51
C ASN A 630 -42.29 -10.36 -43.28
N ALA A 631 -43.15 -11.37 -43.45
CA ALA A 631 -43.73 -12.10 -42.33
C ALA A 631 -42.64 -12.80 -41.48
N ALA A 632 -41.68 -13.48 -42.12
CA ALA A 632 -40.55 -14.08 -41.42
C ALA A 632 -39.68 -13.04 -40.69
N LEU A 633 -39.38 -11.91 -41.33
CA LEU A 633 -38.62 -10.80 -40.73
C LEU A 633 -39.35 -10.19 -39.54
N VAL A 634 -40.68 -10.10 -39.58
CA VAL A 634 -41.50 -9.64 -38.45
C VAL A 634 -41.35 -10.60 -37.26
N GLU A 635 -41.37 -11.92 -37.47
CA GLU A 635 -41.13 -12.86 -36.37
C GLU A 635 -39.71 -12.74 -35.79
N GLU A 636 -38.70 -12.64 -36.65
CA GLU A 636 -37.30 -12.48 -36.23
C GLU A 636 -37.09 -11.17 -35.44
N ALA A 637 -37.64 -10.05 -35.94
CA ALA A 637 -37.52 -8.76 -35.27
C ALA A 637 -38.30 -8.72 -33.96
N ALA A 638 -39.41 -9.46 -33.83
CA ALA A 638 -40.14 -9.57 -32.57
C ALA A 638 -39.31 -10.35 -31.53
N ALA A 639 -38.70 -11.46 -31.93
CA ALA A 639 -37.80 -12.23 -31.07
C ALA A 639 -36.57 -11.40 -30.65
N ALA A 640 -35.97 -10.65 -31.58
CA ALA A 640 -34.83 -9.77 -31.29
C ALA A 640 -35.20 -8.65 -30.31
N ALA A 641 -36.36 -8.01 -30.50
CA ALA A 641 -36.85 -6.96 -29.61
C ALA A 641 -37.11 -7.50 -28.20
N GLU A 642 -37.70 -8.68 -28.07
CA GLU A 642 -37.92 -9.34 -26.77
C GLU A 642 -36.60 -9.72 -26.08
N SER A 643 -35.62 -10.26 -26.82
CA SER A 643 -34.28 -10.54 -26.29
C SER A 643 -33.58 -9.26 -25.78
N LEU A 644 -33.63 -8.18 -26.56
CA LEU A 644 -33.06 -6.89 -26.15
C LEU A 644 -33.77 -6.31 -24.92
N ARG A 645 -35.10 -6.48 -24.81
CA ARG A 645 -35.88 -6.09 -23.62
C ARG A 645 -35.43 -6.88 -22.39
N GLN A 646 -35.21 -8.19 -22.53
CA GLN A 646 -34.70 -9.04 -21.45
C GLN A 646 -33.27 -8.63 -21.03
N GLN A 647 -32.37 -8.39 -21.99
CA GLN A 647 -31.00 -7.91 -21.71
C GLN A 647 -31.00 -6.56 -20.99
N ALA A 648 -31.90 -5.63 -21.36
CA ALA A 648 -32.07 -4.36 -20.66
C ALA A 648 -32.56 -4.55 -19.22
N GLN A 649 -33.47 -5.50 -18.98
CA GLN A 649 -33.92 -5.86 -17.62
C GLN A 649 -32.80 -6.50 -16.80
N GLU A 650 -32.00 -7.38 -17.40
CA GLU A 650 -30.84 -7.99 -16.74
C GLU A 650 -29.77 -6.93 -16.39
N LEU A 651 -29.46 -6.01 -17.31
CA LEU A 651 -28.55 -4.89 -17.06
C LEU A 651 -29.05 -4.03 -15.91
N ARG A 652 -30.35 -3.71 -15.88
CA ARG A 652 -30.96 -2.94 -14.79
C ARG A 652 -30.86 -3.69 -13.46
N GLY A 653 -31.17 -5.00 -13.45
CA GLY A 653 -31.06 -5.84 -12.27
C GLY A 653 -29.62 -5.99 -11.76
N ALA A 654 -28.64 -6.09 -12.67
CA ALA A 654 -27.23 -6.17 -12.32
C ALA A 654 -26.72 -4.89 -11.62
N VAL A 655 -27.24 -3.73 -12.02
CA VAL A 655 -26.87 -2.45 -11.38
C VAL A 655 -27.77 -2.05 -10.20
N ASP A 656 -28.87 -2.76 -9.96
CA ASP A 656 -29.74 -2.53 -8.79
C ASP A 656 -29.11 -2.91 -7.46
N VAL A 657 -28.06 -3.74 -7.47
CA VAL A 657 -27.19 -3.96 -6.30
C VAL A 657 -26.54 -2.66 -5.81
N PHE A 658 -26.31 -1.69 -6.72
CA PHE A 658 -25.71 -0.43 -6.36
C PHE A 658 -26.76 0.55 -5.80
N ARG A 659 -26.56 0.95 -4.54
CA ARG A 659 -27.35 1.99 -3.88
C ARG A 659 -26.71 3.34 -4.13
N LEU A 660 -27.45 4.22 -4.79
CA LEU A 660 -27.07 5.61 -5.06
C LEU A 660 -27.63 6.52 -3.97
N ALA A 661 -26.97 7.66 -3.77
CA ALA A 661 -27.26 8.64 -2.72
C ALA A 661 -28.60 9.36 -2.92
#